data_AF-A0A095YVR7-F1
#
_entry.id   AF-A0A095YVR7-F1
#
_cell.length_a   1.000
_cell.length_b   1.000
_cell.length_c   1.000
_cell.angle_alpha   90.00
_cell.angle_beta   90.00
_cell.angle_gamma   90.00
#
_symmetry.space_group_name_H-M   'P 1'
#
loop_
_entity.id
_entity.type
_entity.pdbx_description
1 polymer ?
#
loop_
_entity_poly.entity_id
_entity_poly.type
_entity_poly.pdbx_seq_one_letter_code
_entity_poly.pdbx_strand_id
1 'polypeptide(L)'
;MRPVVRSLKRDIRRMVTVPAAWIVIIGLLFVPALYAWFNIVGFWDPYSNTGKIRVAVANEDQGATKDAIGFVNVGTMLESKLRENDQLGWHFVSAEQAKKEVERGESYAAFIIPSDFSTRLTGVVDGTYTKPDVQYYVNEKNNAVAPKITGAGASSLDQQINSAFVSTVAQTLSEKITSTGKSISEVLQNGRSDISEKVKTASEQLGQAEESLNAMGEKLDSAKGKVSGARSSMTSADSALSDLNEALSQADQLVSDTRSSISQFSANMSTSLDGLSTHASSAVAKASSAGGTLNGGVQGATTTIGGVLTEGQSINQANAEILRDLQSLGIANLPTASQALQDLSTQNAQVGQTLSNLSALNGNLSSTSTSIAQALNSLNSASQSLSDAATQARSGVTNQLPVISSALDQMSSASADLRSAIGVLQGQREQISGLLDQLDTLLDSTKTTLAQSTANIASLKSDLDSAKGDIQAISSSNALQSLAGSMNLNPEKIAEFMAAPTSITTQTVFPVATYGSAMAPLFTNLSLWIGAFALVIILKLEVDEEGVGSMTSAQKYMSRWMLLALFAIGQALVVSIGDLIIGVQTVSKLAFVGTAVLVSLVFLSVIYMLATCFQHIGKGLCVIIVVLQIPGAAGLYPIEMMPSFFRFLHPLFPFTYGINAMREAVGGFYGHAYLRAIAVLGIHVLIAFALGLLVRPFLVNLNAMVSRDLSRSGLFLAEATHLPSSRYRLSQIVAVLADHDGYSRSVTRRARNFERRYPKMRRAALIVGIVIPALLAVLSVASVAEVPLLLGLWIIWILVIITFLIALEYIRESLARQQLLTSMDDSDVRSLLRRRLHGVKASAAQLGKHRLGNEDNAEEGSEK
;
A
#
# COMPACT_ATOMS: atom_id res chain seq x y z
N MET A 1 22.20 -44.86 29.08
CA MET A 1 21.16 -44.13 28.31
C MET A 1 20.66 -42.91 29.08
N ARG A 2 20.74 -41.71 28.49
CA ARG A 2 20.21 -40.45 29.05
C ARG A 2 18.70 -40.58 29.34
N PRO A 3 18.14 -39.96 30.40
CA PRO A 3 16.73 -40.08 30.79
C PRO A 3 15.73 -39.82 29.64
N VAL A 4 16.04 -38.83 28.79
CA VAL A 4 15.26 -38.45 27.60
C VAL A 4 15.06 -39.63 26.64
N VAL A 5 16.12 -40.40 26.36
CA VAL A 5 16.06 -41.53 25.40
C VAL A 5 15.28 -42.71 25.99
N ARG A 6 15.37 -42.94 27.31
CA ARG A 6 14.58 -43.99 27.97
C ARG A 6 13.09 -43.69 27.90
N SER A 7 12.70 -42.45 28.17
CA SER A 7 11.32 -41.98 28.02
C SER A 7 10.80 -42.18 26.59
N LEU A 8 11.57 -41.75 25.59
CA LEU A 8 11.21 -41.94 24.18
C LEU A 8 11.00 -43.42 23.82
N LYS A 9 11.95 -44.30 24.20
CA LYS A 9 11.85 -45.75 23.94
C LYS A 9 10.63 -46.37 24.61
N ARG A 10 10.31 -45.95 25.83
CA ARG A 10 9.11 -46.40 26.56
C ARG A 10 7.84 -45.98 25.83
N ASP A 11 7.73 -44.72 25.44
CA ASP A 11 6.53 -44.18 24.82
C ASP A 11 6.29 -44.82 23.44
N ILE A 12 7.34 -45.02 22.63
CA ILE A 12 7.25 -45.77 21.37
C ILE A 12 6.77 -47.21 21.65
N ARG A 13 7.34 -47.88 22.65
CA ARG A 13 6.93 -49.25 23.00
C ARG A 13 5.45 -49.30 23.40
N ARG A 14 4.97 -48.36 24.24
CA ARG A 14 3.57 -48.25 24.65
C ARG A 14 2.64 -48.10 23.44
N MET A 15 3.01 -47.27 22.47
CA MET A 15 2.23 -47.06 21.25
C MET A 15 2.19 -48.31 20.35
N VAL A 16 3.33 -48.95 20.13
CA VAL A 16 3.44 -50.16 19.29
C VAL A 16 2.67 -51.34 19.88
N THR A 17 2.57 -51.45 21.21
CA THR A 17 1.87 -52.55 21.88
C THR A 17 0.35 -52.44 21.89
N VAL A 18 -0.23 -51.28 21.57
CA VAL A 18 -1.69 -51.05 21.64
C VAL A 18 -2.28 -51.01 20.23
N PRO A 19 -3.03 -52.04 19.77
CA PRO A 19 -3.56 -52.11 18.40
C PRO A 19 -4.38 -50.88 17.98
N ALA A 20 -5.24 -50.35 18.86
CA ALA A 20 -6.06 -49.17 18.56
C ALA A 20 -5.21 -47.89 18.33
N ALA A 21 -4.03 -47.80 18.93
CA ALA A 21 -3.13 -46.66 18.72
C ALA A 21 -2.60 -46.62 17.29
N TRP A 22 -2.45 -47.77 16.61
CA TRP A 22 -2.00 -47.84 15.22
C TRP A 22 -2.94 -47.17 14.24
N ILE A 23 -4.26 -47.32 14.43
CA ILE A 23 -5.27 -46.66 13.58
C ILE A 23 -5.10 -45.14 13.67
N VAL A 24 -4.91 -44.63 14.88
CA VAL A 24 -4.70 -43.19 15.13
C VAL A 24 -3.35 -42.73 14.55
N ILE A 25 -2.28 -43.51 14.70
CA ILE A 25 -0.95 -43.20 14.16
C ILE A 25 -0.98 -43.15 12.62
N ILE A 26 -1.61 -44.14 11.98
CA ILE A 26 -1.74 -44.18 10.51
C ILE A 26 -2.56 -42.97 10.04
N GLY A 27 -3.69 -42.69 10.70
CA GLY A 27 -4.48 -41.48 10.42
C GLY A 27 -3.63 -40.21 10.55
N LEU A 28 -2.87 -40.06 11.63
CA LEU A 28 -1.98 -38.92 11.85
C LEU A 28 -0.90 -38.79 10.76
N LEU A 29 -0.37 -39.89 10.24
CA LEU A 29 0.66 -39.86 9.19
C LEU A 29 0.10 -39.49 7.81
N PHE A 30 -1.09 -39.98 7.45
CA PHE A 30 -1.62 -39.88 6.09
C PHE A 30 -2.66 -38.78 5.88
N VAL A 31 -3.48 -38.44 6.88
CA VAL A 31 -4.55 -37.43 6.72
C VAL A 31 -4.03 -36.08 6.24
N PRO A 32 -2.91 -35.55 6.76
CA PRO A 32 -2.35 -34.31 6.24
C PRO A 32 -1.95 -34.44 4.75
N ALA A 33 -1.38 -35.57 4.35
CA ALA A 33 -0.91 -35.79 2.99
C ALA A 33 -2.05 -35.78 1.96
N LEU A 34 -3.22 -36.32 2.32
CA LEU A 34 -4.42 -36.27 1.48
C LEU A 34 -4.79 -34.83 1.10
N TYR A 35 -4.64 -33.87 2.02
CA TYR A 35 -4.91 -32.47 1.71
C TYR A 35 -4.00 -31.96 0.59
N ALA A 36 -2.68 -32.19 0.69
CA ALA A 36 -1.75 -31.75 -0.34
C ALA A 36 -2.05 -32.44 -1.68
N TRP A 37 -2.18 -33.76 -1.67
CA TRP A 37 -2.36 -34.56 -2.88
C TRP A 37 -3.62 -34.22 -3.67
N PHE A 38 -4.78 -34.15 -3.00
CA PHE A 38 -6.04 -33.83 -3.68
C PHE A 38 -6.03 -32.41 -4.25
N ASN A 39 -5.43 -31.45 -3.55
CA ASN A 39 -5.33 -30.08 -4.07
C ASN A 39 -4.33 -29.99 -5.22
N ILE A 40 -3.15 -30.60 -5.12
CA ILE A 40 -2.15 -30.60 -6.21
C ILE A 40 -2.73 -31.23 -7.48
N VAL A 41 -3.44 -32.36 -7.35
CA VAL A 41 -4.11 -33.02 -8.49
C VAL A 41 -5.26 -32.17 -9.03
N GLY A 42 -6.08 -31.58 -8.16
CA GLY A 42 -7.18 -30.69 -8.57
C GLY A 42 -6.71 -29.45 -9.32
N PHE A 43 -5.51 -28.96 -9.00
CA PHE A 43 -4.87 -27.81 -9.64
C PHE A 43 -3.82 -28.22 -10.70
N TRP A 44 -3.77 -29.48 -11.13
CA TRP A 44 -2.68 -29.98 -11.98
C TRP A 44 -2.51 -29.16 -13.26
N ASP A 45 -3.59 -29.03 -14.03
CA ASP A 45 -3.64 -28.23 -15.25
C ASP A 45 -5.10 -27.82 -15.57
N PRO A 46 -5.64 -26.81 -14.87
CA PRO A 46 -6.97 -26.31 -15.18
C PRO A 46 -7.03 -25.57 -16.54
N TYR A 47 -5.88 -25.15 -17.08
CA TYR A 47 -5.81 -24.31 -18.27
C TYR A 47 -5.86 -25.11 -19.58
N SER A 48 -5.50 -26.40 -19.61
CA SER A 48 -5.73 -27.25 -20.79
C SER A 48 -7.21 -27.54 -21.08
N ASN A 49 -8.12 -27.21 -20.15
CA ASN A 49 -9.55 -27.47 -20.26
C ASN A 49 -10.38 -26.20 -20.58
N THR A 50 -9.75 -25.12 -21.04
CA THR A 50 -10.43 -23.84 -21.34
C THR A 50 -11.49 -23.94 -22.43
N GLY A 51 -11.40 -24.92 -23.33
CA GLY A 51 -12.44 -25.20 -24.34
C GLY A 51 -13.81 -25.55 -23.76
N LYS A 52 -13.90 -25.87 -22.46
CA LYS A 52 -15.18 -26.09 -21.75
C LYS A 52 -15.82 -24.80 -21.25
N ILE A 53 -15.13 -23.66 -21.35
CA ILE A 53 -15.66 -22.34 -20.99
C ILE A 53 -16.51 -21.86 -22.17
N ARG A 54 -17.82 -21.83 -21.97
CA ARG A 54 -18.76 -21.36 -22.99
C ARG A 54 -18.65 -19.85 -23.19
N VAL A 55 -18.40 -19.45 -24.43
CA VAL A 55 -18.27 -18.06 -24.86
C VAL A 55 -19.17 -17.82 -26.06
N ALA A 56 -20.17 -16.96 -25.88
CA ALA A 56 -21.11 -16.62 -26.93
C ALA A 56 -20.50 -15.62 -27.92
N VAL A 57 -20.74 -15.80 -29.21
CA VAL A 57 -20.32 -14.83 -30.24
C VAL A 57 -21.54 -14.49 -31.09
N ALA A 58 -21.81 -13.20 -31.22
CA ALA A 58 -22.85 -12.66 -32.09
C ALA A 58 -22.20 -11.82 -33.19
N ASN A 59 -22.45 -12.18 -34.44
CA ASN A 59 -21.93 -11.49 -35.61
C ASN A 59 -23.07 -10.75 -36.32
N GLU A 60 -23.11 -9.42 -36.19
CA GLU A 60 -24.12 -8.57 -36.84
C GLU A 60 -23.57 -7.86 -38.10
N ASP A 61 -22.28 -8.08 -38.43
CA ASP A 61 -21.56 -7.39 -39.50
C ASP A 61 -22.16 -7.65 -40.88
N GLN A 62 -22.54 -6.57 -41.57
CA GLN A 62 -23.17 -6.65 -42.89
C GLN A 62 -22.14 -6.67 -44.03
N GLY A 63 -20.85 -6.46 -43.73
CA GLY A 63 -19.82 -6.28 -44.75
C GLY A 63 -19.81 -4.87 -45.32
N ALA A 64 -18.82 -4.58 -46.17
CA ALA A 64 -18.61 -3.27 -46.78
C ALA A 64 -18.21 -3.42 -48.25
N THR A 65 -18.74 -2.54 -49.10
CA THR A 65 -18.29 -2.41 -50.49
C THR A 65 -17.52 -1.12 -50.65
N LYS A 66 -16.29 -1.18 -51.19
CA LYS A 66 -15.48 -0.01 -51.51
C LYS A 66 -14.95 -0.13 -52.94
N ASP A 67 -14.95 0.96 -53.71
CA ASP A 67 -14.46 0.99 -55.09
C ASP A 67 -13.00 0.52 -55.22
N ALA A 68 -12.23 0.73 -54.16
CA ALA A 68 -10.83 0.34 -54.08
C ALA A 68 -10.61 -1.17 -53.91
N ILE A 69 -11.50 -1.89 -53.20
CA ILE A 69 -11.27 -3.28 -52.75
C ILE A 69 -12.47 -4.23 -52.95
N GLY A 70 -13.57 -3.80 -53.57
CA GLY A 70 -14.77 -4.62 -53.76
C GLY A 70 -15.56 -4.84 -52.46
N PHE A 71 -16.38 -5.90 -52.43
CA PHE A 71 -17.16 -6.31 -51.25
C PHE A 71 -16.29 -7.16 -50.31
N VAL A 72 -16.22 -6.78 -49.05
CA VAL A 72 -15.45 -7.45 -48.00
C VAL A 72 -16.32 -7.59 -46.74
N ASN A 73 -16.38 -8.79 -46.17
CA ASN A 73 -17.04 -9.05 -44.89
C ASN A 73 -16.06 -9.70 -43.89
N VAL A 74 -15.42 -8.85 -43.08
CA VAL A 74 -14.44 -9.24 -42.06
C VAL A 74 -15.10 -10.00 -40.90
N GLY A 75 -16.33 -9.65 -40.51
CA GLY A 75 -17.06 -10.36 -39.46
C GLY A 75 -17.26 -11.84 -39.78
N THR A 76 -17.63 -12.18 -41.02
CA THR A 76 -17.80 -13.57 -41.46
C THR A 76 -16.47 -14.34 -41.47
N MET A 77 -15.38 -13.68 -41.87
CA MET A 77 -14.03 -14.27 -41.81
C MET A 77 -13.60 -14.53 -40.36
N LEU A 78 -13.90 -13.61 -39.45
CA LEU A 78 -13.64 -13.76 -38.02
C LEU A 78 -14.45 -14.89 -37.41
N GLU A 79 -15.74 -15.00 -37.75
CA GLU A 79 -16.60 -16.11 -37.35
C GLU A 79 -16.04 -17.47 -37.79
N SER A 80 -15.56 -17.58 -39.05
CA SER A 80 -14.89 -18.80 -39.54
C SER A 80 -13.66 -19.15 -38.70
N LYS A 81 -12.78 -18.18 -38.46
CA LYS A 81 -11.55 -18.37 -37.67
C LYS A 81 -11.83 -18.79 -36.22
N LEU A 82 -12.88 -18.22 -35.61
CA LEU A 82 -13.29 -18.58 -34.26
C LEU A 82 -13.91 -19.98 -34.18
N ARG A 83 -14.61 -20.43 -35.23
CA ARG A 83 -15.12 -21.81 -35.31
C ARG A 83 -13.99 -22.84 -35.41
N GLU A 84 -12.85 -22.47 -35.98
CA GLU A 84 -11.64 -23.31 -36.06
C GLU A 84 -10.79 -23.27 -34.78
N ASN A 85 -11.08 -22.35 -33.84
CA ASN A 85 -10.30 -22.16 -32.63
C ASN A 85 -10.86 -22.98 -31.45
N ASP A 86 -10.18 -24.05 -31.06
CA ASP A 86 -10.65 -24.92 -29.97
C ASP A 86 -10.18 -24.48 -28.56
N GLN A 87 -9.54 -23.31 -28.42
CA GLN A 87 -8.98 -22.87 -27.14
C GLN A 87 -10.06 -22.45 -26.14
N LEU A 88 -11.20 -21.96 -26.63
CA LEU A 88 -12.38 -21.60 -25.85
C LEU A 88 -13.62 -22.27 -26.47
N GLY A 89 -14.66 -22.46 -25.66
CA GLY A 89 -15.91 -23.07 -26.10
C GLY A 89 -16.79 -22.06 -26.83
N TRP A 90 -16.37 -21.65 -28.04
CA TRP A 90 -17.10 -20.69 -28.86
C TRP A 90 -18.43 -21.28 -29.34
N HIS A 91 -19.51 -20.52 -29.19
CA HIS A 91 -20.78 -20.85 -29.83
C HIS A 91 -21.48 -19.59 -30.31
N PHE A 92 -22.17 -19.71 -31.44
CA PHE A 92 -22.68 -18.56 -32.18
C PHE A 92 -24.19 -18.46 -32.00
N VAL A 93 -24.64 -17.28 -31.57
CA VAL A 93 -26.03 -16.97 -31.23
C VAL A 93 -26.35 -15.53 -31.61
N SER A 94 -27.62 -15.13 -31.58
CA SER A 94 -28.00 -13.73 -31.81
C SER A 94 -27.49 -12.81 -30.70
N ALA A 95 -27.29 -11.51 -30.98
CA ALA A 95 -26.82 -10.54 -29.99
C ALA A 95 -27.68 -10.51 -28.71
N GLU A 96 -29.00 -10.62 -28.84
CA GLU A 96 -29.93 -10.68 -27.70
C GLU A 96 -29.80 -11.97 -26.89
N GLN A 97 -29.57 -13.11 -27.55
CA GLN A 97 -29.35 -14.37 -26.87
C GLN A 97 -27.99 -14.39 -26.18
N ALA A 98 -26.93 -13.88 -26.83
CA ALA A 98 -25.60 -13.76 -26.26
C ALA A 98 -25.61 -13.00 -24.93
N LYS A 99 -26.29 -11.85 -24.87
CA LYS A 99 -26.45 -11.06 -23.64
C LYS A 99 -27.20 -11.85 -22.56
N LYS A 100 -28.33 -12.47 -22.91
CA LYS A 100 -29.14 -13.25 -21.96
C LYS A 100 -28.40 -14.46 -21.41
N GLU A 101 -27.60 -15.15 -22.22
CA GLU A 101 -26.82 -16.29 -21.76
C GLU A 101 -25.73 -15.87 -20.76
N VAL A 102 -25.09 -14.72 -20.99
CA VAL A 102 -24.14 -14.14 -20.03
C VAL A 102 -24.85 -13.74 -18.74
N GLU A 103 -26.00 -13.07 -18.82
CA GLU A 103 -26.81 -12.70 -17.65
C GLU A 103 -27.28 -13.91 -16.83
N ARG A 104 -27.69 -15.00 -17.50
CA ARG A 104 -28.14 -16.25 -16.87
C ARG A 104 -27.00 -17.12 -16.37
N GLY A 105 -25.75 -16.83 -16.77
CA GLY A 105 -24.58 -17.64 -16.44
C GLY A 105 -24.47 -18.93 -17.26
N GLU A 106 -25.22 -19.06 -18.35
CA GLU A 106 -25.09 -20.15 -19.33
C GLU A 106 -23.82 -20.00 -20.18
N SER A 107 -23.38 -18.75 -20.35
CA SER A 107 -22.12 -18.35 -21.00
C SER A 107 -21.30 -17.46 -20.04
N TYR A 108 -19.98 -17.62 -20.01
CA TYR A 108 -19.12 -16.82 -19.13
C TYR A 108 -18.83 -15.43 -19.70
N ALA A 109 -18.79 -15.32 -21.03
CA ALA A 109 -18.60 -14.08 -21.76
C ALA A 109 -19.35 -14.12 -23.10
N ALA A 110 -19.56 -12.94 -23.68
CA ALA A 110 -20.07 -12.76 -25.03
C ALA A 110 -19.28 -11.69 -25.80
N PHE A 111 -19.08 -11.93 -27.10
CA PHE A 111 -18.54 -10.96 -28.04
C PHE A 111 -19.60 -10.60 -29.08
N ILE A 112 -19.87 -9.30 -29.26
CA ILE A 112 -20.82 -8.82 -30.25
C ILE A 112 -20.06 -7.97 -31.27
N ILE A 113 -19.98 -8.48 -32.50
CA ILE A 113 -19.39 -7.80 -33.65
C ILE A 113 -20.49 -6.90 -34.24
N PRO A 114 -20.31 -5.57 -34.28
CA PRO A 114 -21.34 -4.64 -34.71
C PRO A 114 -21.59 -4.69 -36.23
N SER A 115 -22.74 -4.16 -36.65
CA SER A 115 -23.16 -4.20 -38.07
C SER A 115 -22.28 -3.41 -39.04
N ASP A 116 -21.53 -2.43 -38.55
CA ASP A 116 -20.64 -1.57 -39.32
C ASP A 116 -19.16 -1.95 -39.20
N PHE A 117 -18.86 -3.12 -38.62
CA PHE A 117 -17.51 -3.60 -38.33
C PHE A 117 -16.61 -3.58 -39.58
N SER A 118 -17.05 -4.20 -40.68
CA SER A 118 -16.29 -4.19 -41.95
C SER A 118 -16.18 -2.79 -42.57
N THR A 119 -17.22 -1.97 -42.47
CA THR A 119 -17.25 -0.61 -43.04
C THR A 119 -16.20 0.29 -42.39
N ARG A 120 -16.07 0.20 -41.06
CA ARG A 120 -15.08 0.95 -40.28
C ARG A 120 -13.65 0.50 -40.56
N LEU A 121 -13.42 -0.82 -40.60
CA LEU A 121 -12.11 -1.39 -40.93
C LEU A 121 -11.62 -1.02 -42.33
N THR A 122 -12.49 -1.14 -43.32
CA THR A 122 -12.15 -0.86 -44.73
C THR A 122 -11.93 0.62 -45.03
N GLY A 123 -12.28 1.53 -44.09
CA GLY A 123 -12.01 2.97 -44.20
C GLY A 123 -10.52 3.34 -44.25
N VAL A 124 -9.59 2.42 -43.97
CA VAL A 124 -8.14 2.69 -44.16
C VAL A 124 -7.79 2.97 -45.61
N VAL A 125 -8.55 2.39 -46.54
CA VAL A 125 -8.23 2.45 -47.98
C VAL A 125 -8.60 3.79 -48.61
N ASP A 126 -9.55 4.51 -48.01
CA ASP A 126 -10.06 5.80 -48.50
C ASP A 126 -9.83 6.95 -47.50
N GLY A 127 -9.07 6.70 -46.42
CA GLY A 127 -8.76 7.71 -45.40
C GLY A 127 -9.90 8.00 -44.42
N THR A 128 -10.98 7.19 -44.41
CA THR A 128 -12.13 7.32 -43.49
C THR A 128 -12.07 6.36 -42.30
N TYR A 129 -10.89 5.79 -42.01
CA TYR A 129 -10.72 4.77 -40.97
C TYR A 129 -11.23 5.24 -39.61
N THR A 130 -12.11 4.44 -39.03
CA THR A 130 -12.55 4.58 -37.65
C THR A 130 -12.36 3.22 -36.99
N LYS A 131 -11.84 3.20 -35.74
CA LYS A 131 -11.62 1.92 -35.06
C LYS A 131 -12.98 1.23 -34.82
N PRO A 132 -13.16 -0.02 -35.28
CA PRO A 132 -14.36 -0.79 -34.94
C PRO A 132 -14.38 -1.15 -33.45
N ASP A 133 -15.58 -1.19 -32.85
CA ASP A 133 -15.76 -1.51 -31.43
C ASP A 133 -16.49 -2.84 -31.28
N VAL A 134 -15.77 -3.90 -30.88
CA VAL A 134 -16.36 -5.20 -30.56
C VAL A 134 -16.81 -5.18 -29.11
N GLN A 135 -18.11 -5.35 -28.86
CA GLN A 135 -18.64 -5.29 -27.50
C GLN A 135 -18.34 -6.59 -26.76
N TYR A 136 -17.65 -6.50 -25.64
CA TYR A 136 -17.33 -7.62 -24.76
C TYR A 136 -18.18 -7.56 -23.49
N TYR A 137 -19.00 -8.60 -23.29
CA TYR A 137 -19.79 -8.80 -22.08
C TYR A 137 -19.20 -9.95 -21.28
N VAL A 138 -19.09 -9.80 -19.96
CA VAL A 138 -18.54 -10.83 -19.08
C VAL A 138 -19.32 -10.91 -17.78
N ASN A 139 -19.58 -12.12 -17.32
CA ASN A 139 -20.24 -12.35 -16.04
C ASN A 139 -19.21 -12.64 -14.95
N GLU A 140 -18.69 -11.58 -14.33
CA GLU A 140 -17.72 -11.70 -13.22
C GLU A 140 -18.32 -12.33 -11.96
N LYS A 141 -19.65 -12.35 -11.82
CA LYS A 141 -20.34 -12.97 -10.67
C LYS A 141 -20.25 -14.50 -10.70
N ASN A 142 -20.26 -15.12 -11.88
CA ASN A 142 -20.29 -16.59 -11.99
C ASN A 142 -18.96 -17.22 -11.53
N ASN A 143 -17.84 -16.57 -11.80
CA ASN A 143 -16.52 -17.04 -11.40
C ASN A 143 -15.48 -15.91 -11.44
N ALA A 144 -14.58 -15.83 -10.46
CA ALA A 144 -13.56 -14.77 -10.39
C ALA A 144 -12.37 -14.96 -11.36
N VAL A 145 -12.15 -16.17 -11.86
CA VAL A 145 -11.03 -16.51 -12.77
C VAL A 145 -11.49 -16.46 -14.23
N ALA A 146 -12.74 -16.83 -14.52
CA ALA A 146 -13.28 -16.86 -15.88
C ALA A 146 -13.08 -15.53 -16.64
N PRO A 147 -13.33 -14.33 -16.07
CA PRO A 147 -13.09 -13.05 -16.75
C PRO A 147 -11.64 -12.83 -17.19
N LYS A 148 -10.67 -13.37 -16.44
CA LYS A 148 -9.25 -13.29 -16.80
C LYS A 148 -8.91 -14.21 -17.97
N ILE A 149 -9.54 -15.40 -18.01
CA ILE A 149 -9.36 -16.34 -19.11
C ILE A 149 -10.06 -15.83 -20.38
N THR A 150 -11.34 -15.43 -20.29
CA THR A 150 -12.10 -14.92 -21.43
C THR A 150 -11.58 -13.56 -21.90
N GLY A 151 -11.01 -12.75 -21.01
CA GLY A 151 -10.30 -11.51 -21.35
C GLY A 151 -9.01 -11.77 -22.13
N ALA A 152 -8.22 -12.80 -21.78
CA ALA A 152 -7.09 -13.22 -22.62
C ALA A 152 -7.57 -13.73 -24.00
N GLY A 153 -8.73 -14.41 -24.03
CA GLY A 153 -9.44 -14.75 -25.27
C GLY A 153 -9.80 -13.52 -26.12
N ALA A 154 -10.24 -12.42 -25.49
CA ALA A 154 -10.51 -11.15 -26.18
C ALA A 154 -9.25 -10.57 -26.84
N SER A 155 -8.09 -10.65 -26.18
CA SER A 155 -6.82 -10.22 -26.77
C SER A 155 -6.40 -11.11 -27.94
N SER A 156 -6.62 -12.43 -27.85
CA SER A 156 -6.39 -13.35 -28.98
C SER A 156 -7.34 -13.05 -30.14
N LEU A 157 -8.61 -12.73 -29.85
CA LEU A 157 -9.59 -12.30 -30.84
C LEU A 157 -9.14 -11.02 -31.56
N ASP A 158 -8.64 -10.02 -30.82
CA ASP A 158 -8.10 -8.77 -31.38
C ASP A 158 -6.91 -9.05 -32.33
N GLN A 159 -6.03 -9.99 -31.97
CA GLN A 159 -4.95 -10.43 -32.84
C GLN A 159 -5.44 -11.13 -34.12
N GLN A 160 -6.48 -11.97 -34.02
CA GLN A 160 -7.11 -12.62 -35.16
C GLN A 160 -7.82 -11.63 -36.09
N ILE A 161 -8.48 -10.60 -35.53
CA ILE A 161 -9.08 -9.49 -36.28
C ILE A 161 -8.01 -8.78 -37.11
N ASN A 162 -6.89 -8.40 -36.48
CA ASN A 162 -5.79 -7.73 -37.16
C ASN A 162 -5.20 -8.60 -38.27
N SER A 163 -4.99 -9.90 -38.02
CA SER A 163 -4.48 -10.83 -39.03
C SER A 163 -5.44 -11.00 -40.23
N ALA A 164 -6.74 -11.17 -39.98
CA ALA A 164 -7.75 -11.32 -41.03
C ALA A 164 -7.89 -10.05 -41.88
N PHE A 165 -7.86 -8.88 -41.24
CA PHE A 165 -7.89 -7.59 -41.91
C PHE A 165 -6.67 -7.38 -42.82
N VAL A 166 -5.48 -7.59 -42.27
CA VAL A 166 -4.22 -7.44 -43.02
C VAL A 166 -4.18 -8.42 -44.19
N SER A 167 -4.60 -9.67 -43.99
CA SER A 167 -4.66 -10.68 -45.07
C SER A 167 -5.60 -10.25 -46.20
N THR A 168 -6.76 -9.69 -45.87
CA THR A 168 -7.75 -9.24 -46.85
C THR A 168 -7.23 -8.05 -47.67
N VAL A 169 -6.61 -7.08 -47.00
CA VAL A 169 -6.03 -5.90 -47.66
C VAL A 169 -4.85 -6.31 -48.55
N ALA A 170 -3.97 -7.20 -48.09
CA ALA A 170 -2.83 -7.72 -48.85
C ALA A 170 -3.27 -8.52 -50.09
N GLN A 171 -4.29 -9.37 -49.95
CA GLN A 171 -4.85 -10.14 -51.06
C GLN A 171 -5.49 -9.22 -52.11
N THR A 172 -6.30 -8.25 -51.67
CA THR A 172 -7.02 -7.36 -52.59
C THR A 172 -6.08 -6.39 -53.31
N LEU A 173 -5.04 -5.88 -52.62
CA LEU A 173 -3.98 -5.10 -53.25
C LEU A 173 -3.25 -5.92 -54.32
N SER A 174 -2.94 -7.19 -54.04
CA SER A 174 -2.27 -8.09 -54.98
C SER A 174 -3.14 -8.41 -56.22
N GLU A 175 -4.44 -8.63 -56.03
CA GLU A 175 -5.39 -8.87 -57.13
C GLU A 175 -5.56 -7.62 -58.02
N LYS A 176 -5.62 -6.42 -57.43
CA LYS A 176 -5.76 -5.16 -58.19
C LYS A 176 -4.48 -4.71 -58.89
N ILE A 177 -3.31 -5.06 -58.33
CA ILE A 177 -2.01 -4.90 -58.98
C ILE A 177 -1.92 -5.79 -60.23
N THR A 178 -2.49 -6.99 -60.18
CA THR A 178 -2.49 -7.94 -61.30
C THR A 178 -3.47 -7.51 -62.42
N SER A 179 -4.58 -6.85 -62.08
CA SER A 179 -5.63 -6.48 -63.06
C SER A 179 -5.38 -5.16 -63.82
N THR A 180 -4.46 -4.30 -63.37
CA THR A 180 -4.36 -2.92 -63.89
C THR A 180 -3.17 -2.68 -64.83
N GLY A 181 -2.22 -3.63 -64.96
CA GLY A 181 -1.11 -3.55 -65.95
C GLY A 181 -0.16 -2.35 -65.84
N LYS A 182 -0.34 -1.46 -64.84
CA LYS A 182 0.57 -0.35 -64.53
C LYS A 182 1.70 -0.86 -63.66
N SER A 183 2.95 -0.56 -64.05
CA SER A 183 4.10 -1.08 -63.34
C SER A 183 4.13 -0.58 -61.89
N ILE A 184 4.43 -1.48 -60.96
CA ILE A 184 4.65 -1.19 -59.53
C ILE A 184 5.60 0.00 -59.33
N SER A 185 6.48 0.25 -60.31
CA SER A 185 7.45 1.35 -60.33
C SER A 185 6.83 2.74 -60.38
N GLU A 186 5.68 2.96 -61.04
CA GLU A 186 5.03 4.30 -61.08
C GLU A 186 4.30 4.62 -59.76
N VAL A 187 3.61 3.63 -59.18
CA VAL A 187 2.95 3.78 -57.87
C VAL A 187 3.99 3.94 -56.76
N LEU A 188 5.08 3.17 -56.82
CA LEU A 188 6.20 3.31 -55.90
C LEU A 188 6.88 4.68 -56.07
N GLN A 189 7.13 5.18 -57.28
CA GLN A 189 7.79 6.48 -57.46
C GLN A 189 6.97 7.66 -56.92
N ASN A 190 5.65 7.69 -57.16
CA ASN A 190 4.78 8.77 -56.65
C ASN A 190 4.59 8.69 -55.14
N GLY A 191 4.38 7.48 -54.58
CA GLY A 191 4.31 7.28 -53.13
C GLY A 191 5.64 7.57 -52.41
N ARG A 192 6.78 7.33 -53.07
CA ARG A 192 8.13 7.62 -52.54
C ARG A 192 8.43 9.11 -52.42
N SER A 193 8.05 9.91 -53.42
CA SER A 193 8.21 11.37 -53.37
C SER A 193 7.38 11.95 -52.23
N ASP A 194 6.13 11.50 -52.10
CA ASP A 194 5.19 11.98 -51.07
C ASP A 194 5.63 11.58 -49.65
N ILE A 195 6.13 10.36 -49.45
CA ILE A 195 6.67 9.92 -48.14
C ILE A 195 7.95 10.69 -47.80
N SER A 196 8.89 10.85 -48.74
CA SER A 196 10.13 11.58 -48.47
C SER A 196 9.87 13.05 -48.15
N GLU A 197 8.87 13.67 -48.78
CA GLU A 197 8.46 15.05 -48.51
C GLU A 197 7.79 15.15 -47.15
N LYS A 198 6.85 14.25 -46.82
CA LYS A 198 6.20 14.21 -45.50
C LYS A 198 7.18 13.95 -44.35
N VAL A 199 8.14 13.04 -44.52
CA VAL A 199 9.20 12.77 -43.53
C VAL A 199 10.11 13.99 -43.36
N LYS A 200 10.43 14.70 -44.44
CA LYS A 200 11.19 15.96 -44.38
C LYS A 200 10.42 17.03 -43.61
N THR A 201 9.15 17.27 -43.96
CA THR A 201 8.31 18.27 -43.28
C THR A 201 8.14 17.94 -41.80
N ALA A 202 7.91 16.66 -41.46
CA ALA A 202 7.83 16.24 -40.06
C ALA A 202 9.16 16.44 -39.30
N SER A 203 10.32 16.20 -39.93
CA SER A 203 11.64 16.45 -39.31
C SER A 203 11.91 17.95 -39.10
N GLU A 204 11.48 18.79 -40.03
CA GLU A 204 11.58 20.25 -39.91
C GLU A 204 10.67 20.78 -38.79
N GLN A 205 9.44 20.27 -38.70
CA GLN A 205 8.49 20.64 -37.65
C GLN A 205 8.93 20.15 -36.26
N LEU A 206 9.52 18.96 -36.15
CA LEU A 206 10.14 18.48 -34.91
C LEU A 206 11.32 19.36 -34.48
N GLY A 207 12.13 19.84 -35.43
CA GLY A 207 13.21 20.79 -35.15
C GLY A 207 12.71 22.13 -34.62
N GLN A 208 11.64 22.67 -35.20
CA GLN A 208 10.99 23.89 -34.71
C GLN A 208 10.39 23.72 -33.31
N ALA A 209 9.81 22.55 -33.04
CA ALA A 209 9.31 22.21 -31.71
C ALA A 209 10.46 22.14 -30.68
N GLU A 210 11.58 21.52 -31.04
CA GLU A 210 12.79 21.45 -30.20
C GLU A 210 13.33 22.85 -29.84
N GLU A 211 13.47 23.74 -30.82
CA GLU A 211 13.91 25.13 -30.60
C GLU A 211 12.95 25.90 -29.68
N SER A 212 11.64 25.73 -29.91
CA SER A 212 10.60 26.37 -29.10
C SER A 212 10.60 25.88 -27.65
N LEU A 213 10.82 24.59 -27.43
CA LEU A 213 10.96 23.99 -26.10
C LEU A 213 12.24 24.49 -25.40
N ASN A 214 13.36 24.64 -26.11
CA ASN A 214 14.59 25.18 -25.52
C ASN A 214 14.43 26.65 -25.10
N ALA A 215 13.82 27.49 -25.95
CA ALA A 215 13.51 28.89 -25.62
C ALA A 215 12.55 29.02 -24.42
N MET A 216 11.67 28.04 -24.21
CA MET A 216 10.80 27.99 -23.04
C MET A 216 11.57 27.78 -21.73
N GLY A 217 12.68 27.05 -21.77
CA GLY A 217 13.56 26.85 -20.61
C GLY A 217 14.06 28.17 -20.01
N GLU A 218 14.45 29.11 -20.87
CA GLU A 218 14.91 30.45 -20.45
C GLU A 218 13.77 31.29 -19.87
N LYS A 219 12.57 31.22 -20.46
CA LYS A 219 11.38 31.90 -19.94
C LYS A 219 10.97 31.38 -18.56
N LEU A 220 11.06 30.07 -18.34
CA LEU A 220 10.80 29.46 -17.03
C LEU A 220 11.76 30.00 -15.96
N ASP A 221 13.05 30.15 -16.28
CA ASP A 221 14.03 30.73 -15.35
C ASP A 221 13.74 32.20 -15.04
N SER A 222 13.36 32.98 -16.06
CA SER A 222 12.89 34.36 -15.88
C SER A 222 11.65 34.43 -14.97
N ALA A 223 10.67 33.54 -15.17
CA ALA A 223 9.47 33.46 -14.34
C ALA A 223 9.80 33.11 -12.88
N LYS A 224 10.73 32.18 -12.63
CA LYS A 224 11.20 31.87 -11.27
C LYS A 224 11.89 33.06 -10.61
N GLY A 225 12.71 33.80 -11.35
CA GLY A 225 13.31 35.05 -10.86
C GLY A 225 12.26 36.06 -10.43
N LYS A 226 11.18 36.22 -11.20
CA LYS A 226 10.05 37.10 -10.88
C LYS A 226 9.24 36.60 -9.67
N VAL A 227 9.05 35.29 -9.52
CA VAL A 227 8.40 34.68 -8.33
C VAL A 227 9.21 34.98 -7.07
N SER A 228 10.53 34.82 -7.12
CA SER A 228 11.42 35.20 -6.02
C SER A 228 11.34 36.70 -5.70
N GLY A 229 11.26 37.56 -6.73
CA GLY A 229 11.04 38.99 -6.56
C GLY A 229 9.73 39.29 -5.83
N ALA A 230 8.64 38.62 -6.19
CA ALA A 230 7.33 38.78 -5.56
C ALA A 230 7.35 38.37 -4.08
N ARG A 231 8.03 37.27 -3.73
CA ARG A 231 8.23 36.86 -2.32
C ARG A 231 8.98 37.93 -1.51
N SER A 232 10.02 38.52 -2.09
CA SER A 232 10.80 39.59 -1.45
C SER A 232 9.93 40.83 -1.19
N SER A 233 9.16 41.29 -2.19
CA SER A 233 8.22 42.41 -2.02
C SER A 233 7.17 42.13 -0.93
N MET A 234 6.69 40.90 -0.82
CA MET A 234 5.73 40.52 0.22
C MET A 234 6.35 40.55 1.62
N THR A 235 7.62 40.16 1.74
CA THR A 235 8.36 40.21 3.01
C THR A 235 8.59 41.67 3.45
N SER A 236 8.88 42.57 2.51
CA SER A 236 8.97 44.02 2.82
C SER A 236 7.63 44.61 3.28
N ALA A 237 6.50 44.12 2.73
CA ALA A 237 5.17 44.52 3.18
C ALA A 237 4.88 44.04 4.61
N ASP A 238 5.37 42.86 5.02
CA ASP A 238 5.22 42.34 6.39
C ASP A 238 5.89 43.25 7.43
N SER A 239 7.10 43.75 7.14
CA SER A 239 7.80 44.67 8.04
C SER A 239 7.02 45.97 8.22
N ALA A 240 6.51 46.54 7.13
CA ALA A 240 5.70 47.77 7.18
C ALA A 240 4.35 47.56 7.91
N LEU A 241 3.79 46.35 7.85
CA LEU A 241 2.56 45.99 8.53
C LEU A 241 2.73 45.92 10.06
N SER A 242 3.91 45.49 10.53
CA SER A 242 4.26 45.53 11.96
C SER A 242 4.31 46.97 12.47
N ASP A 243 4.99 47.87 11.74
CA ASP A 243 5.13 49.27 12.11
C ASP A 243 3.77 49.99 12.14
N LEU A 244 2.88 49.67 11.20
CA LEU A 244 1.54 50.25 11.14
C LEU A 244 0.64 49.79 12.30
N ASN A 245 0.75 48.52 12.73
CA ASN A 245 0.03 48.02 13.89
C ASN A 245 0.46 48.74 15.19
N GLU A 246 1.76 49.01 15.34
CA GLU A 246 2.28 49.77 16.47
C GLU A 246 1.75 51.21 16.46
N ALA A 247 1.76 51.87 15.29
CA ALA A 247 1.24 53.23 15.14
C ALA A 247 -0.27 53.32 15.47
N LEU A 248 -1.06 52.32 15.04
CA LEU A 248 -2.49 52.23 15.34
C LEU A 248 -2.76 51.97 16.83
N SER A 249 -1.95 51.14 17.49
CA SER A 249 -2.04 50.95 18.94
C SER A 249 -1.79 52.24 19.72
N GLN A 250 -0.82 53.05 19.27
CA GLN A 250 -0.55 54.37 19.86
C GLN A 250 -1.73 55.34 19.62
N ALA A 251 -2.37 55.29 18.45
CA ALA A 251 -3.54 56.10 18.13
C ALA A 251 -4.76 55.77 19.00
N ASP A 252 -5.04 54.49 19.28
CA ASP A 252 -6.13 54.08 20.16
C ASP A 252 -5.93 54.51 21.61
N GLN A 253 -4.71 54.33 22.12
CA GLN A 253 -4.37 54.76 23.48
C GLN A 253 -4.62 56.26 23.63
N LEU A 254 -4.23 57.04 22.62
CA LEU A 254 -4.50 58.46 22.59
C LEU A 254 -5.99 58.81 22.59
N VAL A 255 -6.81 58.14 21.76
CA VAL A 255 -8.27 58.36 21.73
C VAL A 255 -8.88 58.06 23.10
N SER A 256 -8.43 56.99 23.76
CA SER A 256 -8.86 56.62 25.12
C SER A 256 -8.46 57.65 26.17
N ASP A 257 -7.19 58.06 26.18
CA ASP A 257 -6.64 59.05 27.12
C ASP A 257 -7.33 60.41 26.96
N THR A 258 -7.66 60.77 25.71
CA THR A 258 -8.38 62.00 25.37
C THR A 258 -9.82 61.97 25.85
N ARG A 259 -10.55 60.87 25.64
CA ARG A 259 -11.92 60.71 26.17
C ARG A 259 -11.93 60.82 27.70
N SER A 260 -10.94 60.23 28.36
CA SER A 260 -10.74 60.38 29.81
C SER A 260 -10.47 61.85 30.19
N SER A 261 -9.60 62.55 29.46
CA SER A 261 -9.26 63.95 29.71
C SER A 261 -10.45 64.91 29.48
N ILE A 262 -11.27 64.66 28.45
CA ILE A 262 -12.52 65.39 28.18
C ILE A 262 -13.55 65.14 29.29
N SER A 263 -13.57 63.96 29.92
CA SER A 263 -14.43 63.75 31.10
C SER A 263 -13.97 64.53 32.34
N GLN A 264 -12.69 64.96 32.38
CA GLN A 264 -12.05 65.71 33.47
C GLN A 264 -11.84 67.21 33.16
N PHE A 265 -12.45 67.69 32.07
CA PHE A 265 -12.25 68.97 31.39
C PHE A 265 -12.23 70.25 32.27
N SER A 266 -12.78 70.19 33.49
CA SER A 266 -12.93 71.34 34.38
C SER A 266 -11.64 71.89 35.01
N ALA A 267 -10.49 71.19 34.96
CA ALA A 267 -9.30 71.58 35.74
C ALA A 267 -8.07 72.03 34.92
N ASN A 268 -7.84 71.54 33.70
CA ASN A 268 -6.60 71.80 32.93
C ASN A 268 -6.85 71.87 31.40
N MET A 269 -7.70 72.80 30.98
CA MET A 269 -8.18 72.96 29.60
C MET A 269 -7.04 73.14 28.56
N SER A 270 -6.12 74.10 28.77
CA SER A 270 -5.08 74.40 27.77
C SER A 270 -4.08 73.25 27.58
N THR A 271 -3.60 72.66 28.68
CA THR A 271 -2.61 71.57 28.61
C THR A 271 -3.19 70.31 27.97
N SER A 272 -4.47 70.01 28.23
CA SER A 272 -5.15 68.87 27.62
C SER A 272 -5.38 69.07 26.12
N LEU A 273 -5.71 70.29 25.68
CA LEU A 273 -5.86 70.62 24.26
C LEU A 273 -4.50 70.65 23.51
N ASP A 274 -3.43 71.11 24.16
CA ASP A 274 -2.07 71.09 23.60
C ASP A 274 -1.53 69.66 23.43
N GLY A 275 -1.72 68.82 24.45
CA GLY A 275 -1.39 67.40 24.38
C GLY A 275 -2.20 66.70 23.29
N LEU A 276 -3.50 66.99 23.20
CA LEU A 276 -4.40 66.43 22.18
C LEU A 276 -3.93 66.73 20.75
N SER A 277 -3.71 68.00 20.42
CA SER A 277 -3.30 68.41 19.06
C SER A 277 -1.92 67.84 18.69
N THR A 278 -0.97 67.87 19.63
CA THR A 278 0.40 67.40 19.40
C THR A 278 0.46 65.88 19.25
N HIS A 279 -0.21 65.14 20.13
CA HIS A 279 -0.20 63.68 20.07
C HIS A 279 -1.03 63.14 18.92
N ALA A 280 -2.17 63.77 18.57
CA ALA A 280 -2.97 63.36 17.41
C ALA A 280 -2.17 63.55 16.11
N SER A 281 -1.55 64.72 15.95
CA SER A 281 -0.69 65.00 14.79
C SER A 281 0.50 64.05 14.71
N SER A 282 1.09 63.69 15.86
CA SER A 282 2.21 62.72 15.91
C SER A 282 1.78 61.29 15.58
N ALA A 283 0.64 60.84 16.09
CA ALA A 283 0.09 59.50 15.81
C ALA A 283 -0.31 59.37 14.34
N VAL A 284 -0.93 60.41 13.77
CA VAL A 284 -1.31 60.48 12.36
C VAL A 284 -0.08 60.58 11.46
N ALA A 285 0.95 61.34 11.82
CA ALA A 285 2.20 61.38 11.05
C ALA A 285 2.88 60.00 10.99
N LYS A 286 2.92 59.27 12.12
CA LYS A 286 3.44 57.90 12.15
C LYS A 286 2.57 56.94 11.34
N ALA A 287 1.26 56.99 11.51
CA ALA A 287 0.31 56.14 10.78
C ALA A 287 0.35 56.41 9.27
N SER A 288 0.41 57.68 8.85
CA SER A 288 0.55 58.08 7.45
C SER A 288 1.90 57.67 6.84
N SER A 289 3.00 57.76 7.60
CA SER A 289 4.30 57.28 7.13
C SER A 289 4.32 55.75 6.98
N ALA A 290 3.94 55.02 8.03
CA ALA A 290 3.93 53.56 8.01
C ALA A 290 2.92 53.01 7.00
N GLY A 291 1.72 53.62 6.92
CA GLY A 291 0.69 53.27 5.97
C GLY A 291 1.06 53.63 4.53
N GLY A 292 1.77 54.74 4.32
CA GLY A 292 2.35 55.10 3.02
C GLY A 292 3.41 54.10 2.56
N THR A 293 4.31 53.69 3.46
CA THR A 293 5.32 52.64 3.20
C THR A 293 4.65 51.29 2.91
N LEU A 294 3.65 50.89 3.70
CA LEU A 294 2.88 49.67 3.48
C LEU A 294 2.17 49.70 2.12
N ASN A 295 1.48 50.80 1.82
CA ASN A 295 0.78 50.96 0.55
C ASN A 295 1.74 50.97 -0.65
N GLY A 296 2.94 51.55 -0.50
CA GLY A 296 4.00 51.47 -1.49
C GLY A 296 4.54 50.04 -1.68
N GLY A 297 4.74 49.30 -0.58
CA GLY A 297 5.16 47.90 -0.60
C GLY A 297 4.11 46.99 -1.26
N VAL A 298 2.83 47.20 -0.95
CA VAL A 298 1.71 46.46 -1.55
C VAL A 298 1.58 46.74 -3.05
N GLN A 299 1.72 48.01 -3.48
CA GLN A 299 1.73 48.35 -4.91
C GLN A 299 2.95 47.78 -5.64
N GLY A 300 4.12 47.79 -4.99
CA GLY A 300 5.33 47.13 -5.49
C GLY A 300 5.12 45.63 -5.67
N ALA A 301 4.57 44.96 -4.67
CA ALA A 301 4.20 43.54 -4.75
C ALA A 301 3.18 43.28 -5.88
N THR A 302 2.16 44.13 -6.01
CA THR A 302 1.15 44.03 -7.08
C THR A 302 1.77 44.14 -8.47
N THR A 303 2.74 45.03 -8.63
CA THR A 303 3.49 45.22 -9.89
C THR A 303 4.36 44.01 -10.20
N THR A 304 5.10 43.50 -9.22
CA THR A 304 5.96 42.31 -9.38
C THR A 304 5.13 41.06 -9.68
N ILE A 305 4.02 40.85 -8.98
CA ILE A 305 3.06 39.78 -9.26
C ILE A 305 2.45 39.94 -10.66
N GLY A 306 2.14 41.17 -11.09
CA GLY A 306 1.76 41.46 -12.48
C GLY A 306 2.81 40.99 -13.49
N GLY A 307 4.09 41.20 -13.19
CA GLY A 307 5.19 40.68 -14.00
C GLY A 307 5.27 39.15 -14.05
N VAL A 308 5.00 38.47 -12.93
CA VAL A 308 4.89 37.00 -12.85
C VAL A 308 3.72 36.50 -13.69
N LEU A 309 2.56 37.17 -13.62
CA LEU A 309 1.36 36.81 -14.37
C LEU A 309 1.59 36.91 -15.88
N THR A 310 2.18 38.01 -16.35
CA THR A 310 2.49 38.20 -17.77
C THR A 310 3.45 37.13 -18.30
N GLU A 311 4.52 36.83 -17.56
CA GLU A 311 5.48 35.79 -17.98
C GLU A 311 4.87 34.40 -17.93
N GLY A 312 4.16 34.08 -16.84
CA GLY A 312 3.51 32.79 -16.66
C GLY A 312 2.45 32.53 -17.72
N GLN A 313 1.65 33.54 -18.10
CA GLN A 313 0.66 33.42 -19.18
C GLN A 313 1.32 33.22 -20.54
N SER A 314 2.41 33.93 -20.82
CA SER A 314 3.21 33.73 -22.04
C SER A 314 3.76 32.30 -22.15
N ILE A 315 4.30 31.76 -21.04
CA ILE A 315 4.75 30.37 -20.94
C ILE A 315 3.59 29.40 -21.17
N ASN A 316 2.46 29.64 -20.51
CA ASN A 316 1.29 28.78 -20.58
C ASN A 316 0.70 28.70 -22.01
N GLN A 317 0.65 29.85 -22.69
CA GLN A 317 0.17 29.94 -24.06
C GLN A 317 1.13 29.27 -25.04
N ALA A 318 2.43 29.54 -24.94
CA ALA A 318 3.41 28.93 -25.83
C ALA A 318 3.50 27.40 -25.62
N ASN A 319 3.34 26.90 -24.39
CA ASN A 319 3.21 25.45 -24.14
C ASN A 319 1.94 24.87 -24.79
N ALA A 320 0.82 25.59 -24.77
CA ALA A 320 -0.41 25.14 -25.41
C ALA A 320 -0.29 25.09 -26.94
N GLU A 321 0.46 26.02 -27.53
CA GLU A 321 0.78 26.03 -28.97
C GLU A 321 1.66 24.83 -29.34
N ILE A 322 2.75 24.59 -28.60
CA ILE A 322 3.62 23.42 -28.83
C ILE A 322 2.84 22.10 -28.70
N LEU A 323 1.96 21.99 -27.71
CA LEU A 323 1.11 20.80 -27.55
C LEU A 323 0.18 20.57 -28.76
N ARG A 324 -0.40 21.64 -29.32
CA ARG A 324 -1.23 21.55 -30.53
C ARG A 324 -0.41 21.13 -31.74
N ASP A 325 0.78 21.70 -31.91
CA ASP A 325 1.67 21.36 -33.02
C ASP A 325 2.07 19.88 -32.95
N LEU A 326 2.51 19.41 -31.78
CA LEU A 326 2.87 18.00 -31.58
C LEU A 326 1.68 17.04 -31.76
N GLN A 327 0.46 17.45 -31.40
CA GLN A 327 -0.76 16.69 -31.66
C GLN A 327 -1.10 16.62 -33.15
N SER A 328 -0.93 17.73 -33.88
CA SER A 328 -1.19 17.80 -35.32
C SER A 328 -0.28 16.86 -36.14
N LEU A 329 0.91 16.58 -35.61
CA LEU A 329 1.88 15.64 -36.19
C LEU A 329 1.57 14.16 -35.89
N GLY A 330 0.52 13.87 -35.12
CA GLY A 330 0.16 12.50 -34.73
C GLY A 330 1.11 11.88 -33.70
N ILE A 331 2.04 12.65 -33.12
CA ILE A 331 3.01 12.18 -32.11
C ILE A 331 2.30 11.70 -30.84
N ALA A 332 1.12 12.25 -30.54
CA ALA A 332 0.26 11.80 -29.44
C ALA A 332 -0.17 10.33 -29.56
N ASN A 333 -0.11 9.74 -30.77
CA ASN A 333 -0.46 8.33 -31.01
C ASN A 333 0.74 7.38 -30.82
N LEU A 334 1.94 7.90 -30.57
CA LEU A 334 3.12 7.08 -30.30
C LEU A 334 3.15 6.69 -28.81
N PRO A 335 3.24 5.39 -28.46
CA PRO A 335 3.16 4.94 -27.07
C PRO A 335 4.13 5.63 -26.11
N THR A 336 5.35 5.91 -26.55
CA THR A 336 6.42 6.56 -25.77
C THR A 336 6.26 8.07 -25.63
N ALA A 337 5.63 8.76 -26.59
CA ALA A 337 5.45 10.21 -26.56
C ALA A 337 4.08 10.64 -25.99
N SER A 338 3.09 9.74 -26.03
CA SER A 338 1.72 9.98 -25.56
C SER A 338 1.65 10.35 -24.08
N GLN A 339 2.46 9.72 -23.23
CA GLN A 339 2.48 9.99 -21.79
C GLN A 339 3.13 11.35 -21.48
N ALA A 340 4.28 11.66 -22.10
CA ALA A 340 4.97 12.93 -21.92
C ALA A 340 4.09 14.13 -22.35
N LEU A 341 3.36 13.98 -23.46
CA LEU A 341 2.40 14.99 -23.93
C LEU A 341 1.21 15.18 -22.96
N GLN A 342 0.70 14.09 -22.39
CA GLN A 342 -0.37 14.15 -21.37
C GLN A 342 0.11 14.80 -20.08
N ASP A 343 1.33 14.48 -19.63
CA ASP A 343 1.94 15.06 -18.44
C ASP A 343 2.17 16.57 -18.63
N LEU A 344 2.73 16.97 -19.78
CA LEU A 344 2.94 18.37 -20.13
C LEU A 344 1.61 19.13 -20.25
N SER A 345 0.58 18.53 -20.85
CA SER A 345 -0.77 19.12 -20.92
C SER A 345 -1.39 19.31 -19.55
N THR A 346 -1.24 18.33 -18.66
CA THR A 346 -1.77 18.40 -17.29
C THR A 346 -1.07 19.49 -16.49
N GLN A 347 0.26 19.57 -16.58
CA GLN A 347 1.04 20.62 -15.93
C GLN A 347 0.69 22.00 -16.47
N ASN A 348 0.49 22.14 -17.79
CA ASN A 348 0.09 23.40 -18.39
C ASN A 348 -1.29 23.85 -17.88
N ALA A 349 -2.26 22.94 -17.72
CA ALA A 349 -3.55 23.27 -17.12
C ALA A 349 -3.43 23.74 -15.65
N GLN A 350 -2.58 23.08 -14.86
CA GLN A 350 -2.33 23.42 -13.46
C GLN A 350 -1.63 24.78 -13.29
N VAL A 351 -0.67 25.11 -14.17
CA VAL A 351 -0.04 26.43 -14.24
C VAL A 351 -1.09 27.49 -14.57
N GLY A 352 -1.95 27.26 -15.56
CA GLY A 352 -3.02 28.18 -15.94
C GLY A 352 -4.02 28.46 -14.81
N GLN A 353 -4.40 27.44 -14.04
CA GLN A 353 -5.26 27.61 -12.88
C GLN A 353 -4.57 28.40 -11.76
N THR A 354 -3.31 28.10 -11.46
CA THR A 354 -2.52 28.81 -10.43
C THR A 354 -2.35 30.29 -10.80
N LEU A 355 -2.09 30.60 -12.08
CA LEU A 355 -2.01 31.97 -12.57
C LEU A 355 -3.35 32.71 -12.47
N SER A 356 -4.46 32.03 -12.75
CA SER A 356 -5.81 32.63 -12.61
C SER A 356 -6.12 32.97 -11.15
N ASN A 357 -5.79 32.06 -10.22
CA ASN A 357 -5.95 32.29 -8.78
C ASN A 357 -5.07 33.44 -8.29
N LEU A 358 -3.81 33.47 -8.75
CA LEU A 358 -2.86 34.53 -8.42
C LEU A 358 -3.31 35.89 -8.98
N SER A 359 -3.91 35.91 -10.17
CA SER A 359 -4.47 37.13 -10.79
C SER A 359 -5.64 37.70 -10.00
N ALA A 360 -6.59 36.84 -9.59
CA ALA A 360 -7.70 37.26 -8.74
C ALA A 360 -7.20 37.84 -7.40
N LEU A 361 -6.20 37.19 -6.80
CA LEU A 361 -5.62 37.63 -5.55
C LEU A 361 -4.80 38.94 -5.69
N ASN A 362 -4.15 39.14 -6.84
CA ASN A 362 -3.49 40.40 -7.17
C ASN A 362 -4.49 41.56 -7.31
N GLY A 363 -5.68 41.30 -7.85
CA GLY A 363 -6.79 42.28 -7.90
C GLY A 363 -7.33 42.61 -6.51
N ASN A 364 -7.46 41.60 -5.64
CA ASN A 364 -7.85 41.80 -4.25
C ASN A 364 -6.80 42.62 -3.48
N LEU A 365 -5.51 42.36 -3.70
CA LEU A 365 -4.41 43.11 -3.11
C LEU A 365 -4.43 44.59 -3.50
N SER A 366 -4.71 44.89 -4.77
CA SER A 366 -4.91 46.26 -5.25
C SER A 366 -6.13 46.95 -4.62
N SER A 367 -7.21 46.19 -4.40
CA SER A 367 -8.40 46.70 -3.70
C SER A 367 -8.09 47.03 -2.23
N THR A 368 -7.36 46.15 -1.54
CA THR A 368 -6.91 46.37 -0.16
C THR A 368 -5.95 47.56 -0.04
N SER A 369 -5.05 47.75 -1.01
CA SER A 369 -4.21 48.95 -1.13
C SER A 369 -5.06 50.23 -1.24
N THR A 370 -6.13 50.20 -2.02
CA THR A 370 -7.08 51.33 -2.14
C THR A 370 -7.79 51.60 -0.80
N SER A 371 -8.24 50.57 -0.09
CA SER A 371 -8.85 50.71 1.24
C SER A 371 -7.89 51.28 2.28
N ILE A 372 -6.61 50.86 2.28
CA ILE A 372 -5.57 51.42 3.15
C ILE A 372 -5.39 52.92 2.85
N ALA A 373 -5.27 53.29 1.58
CA ALA A 373 -5.12 54.69 1.18
C ALA A 373 -6.34 55.55 1.59
N GLN A 374 -7.56 55.02 1.44
CA GLN A 374 -8.79 55.69 1.88
C GLN A 374 -8.83 55.87 3.40
N ALA A 375 -8.53 54.83 4.17
CA ALA A 375 -8.53 54.90 5.63
C ALA A 375 -7.46 55.88 6.16
N LEU A 376 -6.28 55.94 5.54
CA LEU A 376 -5.24 56.93 5.86
C LEU A 376 -5.70 58.36 5.57
N ASN A 377 -6.39 58.58 4.44
CA ASN A 377 -6.96 59.89 4.12
C ASN A 377 -8.03 60.30 5.15
N SER A 378 -8.94 59.40 5.52
CA SER A 378 -9.95 59.65 6.57
C SER A 378 -9.32 59.96 7.92
N LEU A 379 -8.27 59.24 8.29
CA LEU A 379 -7.51 59.47 9.53
C LEU A 379 -6.81 60.83 9.52
N ASN A 380 -6.25 61.24 8.38
CA ASN A 380 -5.66 62.57 8.20
C ASN A 380 -6.71 63.70 8.30
N SER A 381 -7.88 63.53 7.67
CA SER A 381 -9.00 64.48 7.75
C SER A 381 -9.57 64.62 9.18
N ALA A 382 -9.68 63.50 9.90
CA ALA A 382 -10.12 63.50 11.30
C ALA A 382 -9.11 64.23 12.21
N SER A 383 -7.81 64.02 11.99
CA SER A 383 -6.74 64.73 12.72
C SER A 383 -6.78 66.23 12.48
N GLN A 384 -6.98 66.66 11.23
CA GLN A 384 -7.09 68.09 10.91
C GLN A 384 -8.30 68.71 11.61
N SER A 385 -9.47 68.05 11.53
CA SER A 385 -10.70 68.49 12.20
C SER A 385 -10.52 68.60 13.72
N LEU A 386 -9.80 67.65 14.32
CA LEU A 386 -9.47 67.65 15.74
C LEU A 386 -8.53 68.80 16.12
N SER A 387 -7.51 69.07 15.31
CA SER A 387 -6.57 70.18 15.52
C SER A 387 -7.26 71.55 15.40
N ASP A 388 -8.13 71.70 14.39
CA ASP A 388 -8.91 72.92 14.16
C ASP A 388 -9.91 73.15 15.31
N ALA A 389 -10.58 72.10 15.78
CA ALA A 389 -11.51 72.17 16.90
C ALA A 389 -10.80 72.47 18.23
N ALA A 390 -9.61 71.89 18.46
CA ALA A 390 -8.79 72.20 19.63
C ALA A 390 -8.31 73.66 19.62
N THR A 391 -7.92 74.19 18.46
CA THR A 391 -7.54 75.60 18.29
C THR A 391 -8.71 76.54 18.53
N GLN A 392 -9.90 76.23 17.99
CA GLN A 392 -11.11 77.04 18.21
C GLN A 392 -11.61 76.99 19.66
N ALA A 393 -11.51 75.83 20.31
CA ALA A 393 -11.83 75.69 21.74
C ALA A 393 -10.89 76.54 22.60
N ARG A 394 -9.60 76.64 22.22
CA ARG A 394 -8.61 77.53 22.86
C ARG A 394 -8.95 79.01 22.72
N SER A 395 -9.46 79.42 21.56
CA SER A 395 -9.90 80.79 21.31
C SER A 395 -11.20 81.18 22.03
N GLY A 396 -11.76 80.30 22.88
CA GLY A 396 -12.93 80.58 23.72
C GLY A 396 -14.29 80.29 23.07
N VAL A 397 -14.34 79.61 21.92
CA VAL A 397 -15.58 79.27 21.23
C VAL A 397 -16.29 78.11 21.94
N THR A 398 -17.46 78.37 22.54
CA THR A 398 -18.06 77.49 23.58
C THR A 398 -18.77 76.24 23.07
N ASN A 399 -18.75 75.94 21.77
CA ASN A 399 -19.52 74.83 21.15
C ASN A 399 -18.66 73.78 20.41
N GLN A 400 -17.37 73.65 20.73
CA GLN A 400 -16.44 72.76 20.00
C GLN A 400 -16.37 71.32 20.55
N LEU A 401 -16.93 71.06 21.74
CA LEU A 401 -16.92 69.72 22.34
C LEU A 401 -17.60 68.63 21.46
N PRO A 402 -18.76 68.88 20.82
CA PRO A 402 -19.36 67.92 19.89
C PRO A 402 -18.49 67.65 18.65
N VAL A 403 -17.76 68.67 18.16
CA VAL A 403 -16.85 68.55 16.99
C VAL A 403 -15.63 67.72 17.35
N ILE A 404 -15.04 67.93 18.53
CA ILE A 404 -13.95 67.11 19.07
C ILE A 404 -14.41 65.66 19.23
N SER A 405 -15.60 65.42 19.80
CA SER A 405 -16.15 64.06 19.94
C SER A 405 -16.33 63.39 18.58
N SER A 406 -16.93 64.08 17.61
CA SER A 406 -17.13 63.56 16.25
C SER A 406 -15.80 63.26 15.54
N ALA A 407 -14.79 64.12 15.68
CA ALA A 407 -13.46 63.88 15.11
C ALA A 407 -12.76 62.67 15.75
N LEU A 408 -12.92 62.47 17.07
CA LEU A 408 -12.40 61.28 17.77
C LEU A 408 -13.14 60.01 17.34
N ASP A 409 -14.45 60.08 17.11
CA ASP A 409 -15.25 58.93 16.62
C ASP A 409 -14.87 58.58 15.16
N GLN A 410 -14.62 59.58 14.32
CA GLN A 410 -14.11 59.40 12.96
C GLN A 410 -12.69 58.81 12.97
N MET A 411 -11.82 59.28 13.86
CA MET A 411 -10.47 58.74 14.03
C MET A 411 -10.51 57.29 14.51
N SER A 412 -11.38 56.97 15.48
CA SER A 412 -11.58 55.60 15.96
C SER A 412 -12.12 54.67 14.86
N SER A 413 -13.04 55.16 14.02
CA SER A 413 -13.61 54.40 12.90
C SER A 413 -12.56 54.16 11.80
N ALA A 414 -11.81 55.19 11.40
CA ALA A 414 -10.74 55.07 10.41
C ALA A 414 -9.62 54.12 10.89
N SER A 415 -9.26 54.15 12.18
CA SER A 415 -8.34 53.19 12.79
C SER A 415 -8.88 51.75 12.76
N ALA A 416 -10.19 51.56 12.98
CA ALA A 416 -10.82 50.24 12.90
C ALA A 416 -10.87 49.71 11.46
N ASP A 417 -11.21 50.57 10.49
CA ASP A 417 -11.21 50.23 9.06
C ASP A 417 -9.78 49.87 8.59
N LEU A 418 -8.76 50.60 9.04
CA LEU A 418 -7.37 50.31 8.72
C LEU A 418 -6.92 48.96 9.31
N ARG A 419 -7.32 48.63 10.54
CA ARG A 419 -7.07 47.30 11.13
C ARG A 419 -7.79 46.18 10.39
N SER A 420 -9.02 46.42 9.94
CA SER A 420 -9.76 45.46 9.12
C SER A 420 -9.03 45.20 7.80
N ALA A 421 -8.58 46.25 7.12
CA ALA A 421 -7.79 46.15 5.90
C ALA A 421 -6.45 45.42 6.12
N ILE A 422 -5.78 45.66 7.25
CA ILE A 422 -4.57 44.93 7.68
C ILE A 422 -4.86 43.44 7.89
N GLY A 423 -5.95 43.09 8.56
CA GLY A 423 -6.35 41.69 8.77
C GLY A 423 -6.65 40.96 7.45
N VAL A 424 -7.33 41.64 6.52
CA VAL A 424 -7.55 41.13 5.16
C VAL A 424 -6.22 40.96 4.42
N LEU A 425 -5.31 41.92 4.52
CA LEU A 425 -3.98 41.87 3.89
C LEU A 425 -3.14 40.70 4.40
N GLN A 426 -3.16 40.42 5.72
CA GLN A 426 -2.46 39.26 6.30
C GLN A 426 -2.97 37.93 5.72
N GLY A 427 -4.30 37.77 5.62
CA GLY A 427 -4.89 36.57 5.03
C GLY A 427 -4.58 36.44 3.53
N GLN A 428 -4.66 37.54 2.78
CA GLN A 428 -4.27 37.56 1.36
C GLN A 428 -2.78 37.24 1.17
N ARG A 429 -1.91 37.74 2.06
CA ARG A 429 -0.46 37.47 2.02
C ARG A 429 -0.14 36.00 2.19
N GLU A 430 -0.77 35.31 3.14
CA GLU A 430 -0.60 33.85 3.31
C GLU A 430 -1.03 33.08 2.05
N GLN A 431 -2.16 33.48 1.46
CA GLN A 431 -2.66 32.88 0.21
C GLN A 431 -1.72 33.15 -0.97
N ILE A 432 -1.17 34.37 -1.11
CA ILE A 432 -0.20 34.71 -2.16
C ILE A 432 1.07 33.89 -1.97
N SER A 433 1.60 33.79 -0.74
CA SER A 433 2.79 32.99 -0.47
C SER A 433 2.58 31.53 -0.89
N GLY A 434 1.45 30.93 -0.51
CA GLY A 434 1.12 29.55 -0.89
C GLY A 434 0.99 29.36 -2.40
N LEU A 435 0.37 30.31 -3.11
CA LEU A 435 0.25 30.27 -4.58
C LEU A 435 1.60 30.48 -5.27
N LEU A 436 2.47 31.35 -4.74
CA LEU A 436 3.82 31.54 -5.26
C LEU A 436 4.67 30.29 -5.05
N ASP A 437 4.53 29.59 -3.91
CA ASP A 437 5.20 28.31 -3.64
C ASP A 437 4.72 27.20 -4.58
N GLN A 438 3.41 27.14 -4.80
CA GLN A 438 2.81 26.22 -5.76
C GLN A 438 3.30 26.53 -7.18
N LEU A 439 3.34 27.81 -7.57
CA LEU A 439 3.81 28.22 -8.90
C LEU A 439 5.30 27.90 -9.09
N ASP A 440 6.15 28.16 -8.10
CA ASP A 440 7.58 27.81 -8.12
C ASP A 440 7.80 26.30 -8.35
N THR A 441 7.05 25.47 -7.61
CA THR A 441 7.08 24.00 -7.74
C THR A 441 6.57 23.52 -9.11
N LEU A 442 5.50 24.14 -9.62
CA LEU A 442 4.95 23.83 -10.94
C LEU A 442 5.89 24.26 -12.06
N LEU A 443 6.57 25.40 -11.94
CA LEU A 443 7.58 25.84 -12.91
C LEU A 443 8.77 24.87 -12.94
N ASP A 444 9.22 24.34 -11.81
CA ASP A 444 10.27 23.31 -11.75
C ASP A 444 9.84 21.98 -12.39
N SER A 445 8.61 21.56 -12.10
CA SER A 445 8.03 20.35 -12.69
C SER A 445 7.87 20.50 -14.20
N THR A 446 7.42 21.68 -14.66
CA THR A 446 7.31 22.04 -16.07
C THR A 446 8.68 22.02 -16.73
N LYS A 447 9.71 22.62 -16.12
CA LYS A 447 11.09 22.61 -16.64
C LYS A 447 11.65 21.20 -16.79
N THR A 448 11.40 20.32 -15.81
CA THR A 448 11.85 18.93 -15.85
C THR A 448 11.17 18.14 -16.97
N THR A 449 9.86 18.29 -17.10
CA THR A 449 9.04 17.60 -18.11
C THR A 449 9.34 18.13 -19.51
N LEU A 450 9.61 19.43 -19.63
CA LEU A 450 10.06 20.07 -20.85
C LEU A 450 11.40 19.51 -21.31
N ALA A 451 12.39 19.37 -20.42
CA ALA A 451 13.69 18.79 -20.75
C ALA A 451 13.58 17.32 -21.22
N GLN A 452 12.70 16.52 -20.59
CA GLN A 452 12.40 15.16 -21.04
C GLN A 452 11.72 15.15 -22.42
N SER A 453 10.79 16.07 -22.66
CA SER A 453 10.08 16.21 -23.94
C SER A 453 11.04 16.61 -25.06
N THR A 454 11.96 17.55 -24.80
CA THR A 454 13.03 17.92 -25.74
C THR A 454 13.91 16.72 -26.08
N ALA A 455 14.33 15.93 -25.08
CA ALA A 455 15.15 14.74 -25.34
C ALA A 455 14.42 13.68 -26.19
N ASN A 456 13.12 13.49 -25.95
CA ASN A 456 12.28 12.58 -26.73
C ASN A 456 12.07 13.07 -28.17
N ILE A 457 11.84 14.38 -28.36
CA ILE A 457 11.70 15.00 -29.69
C ILE A 457 13.02 14.94 -30.46
N ALA A 458 14.15 15.20 -29.81
CA ALA A 458 15.47 15.08 -30.43
C ALA A 458 15.74 13.63 -30.88
N SER A 459 15.35 12.64 -30.07
CA SER A 459 15.45 11.22 -30.42
C SER A 459 14.56 10.86 -31.61
N LEU A 460 13.29 11.27 -31.59
CA LEU A 460 12.35 11.08 -32.71
C LEU A 460 12.83 11.76 -33.99
N LYS A 461 13.38 12.96 -33.88
CA LYS A 461 13.96 13.69 -35.00
C LYS A 461 15.16 12.93 -35.57
N SER A 462 16.05 12.42 -34.72
CA SER A 462 17.18 11.60 -35.14
C SER A 462 16.72 10.34 -35.88
N ASP A 463 15.73 9.63 -35.33
CA ASP A 463 15.16 8.44 -35.97
C ASP A 463 14.52 8.76 -37.32
N LEU A 464 13.83 9.90 -37.42
CA LEU A 464 13.20 10.37 -38.64
C LEU A 464 14.23 10.82 -39.70
N ASP A 465 15.33 11.44 -39.28
CA ASP A 465 16.45 11.80 -40.15
C ASP A 465 17.22 10.55 -40.62
N SER A 466 17.37 9.53 -39.78
CA SER A 466 17.88 8.22 -40.16
C SER A 466 16.95 7.53 -41.16
N ALA A 467 15.64 7.50 -40.90
CA ALA A 467 14.65 6.93 -41.81
C ALA A 467 14.64 7.65 -43.17
N LYS A 468 14.78 8.99 -43.17
CA LYS A 468 14.97 9.78 -44.39
C LYS A 468 16.23 9.36 -45.13
N GLY A 469 17.35 9.20 -44.42
CA GLY A 469 18.62 8.70 -44.99
C GLY A 469 18.48 7.31 -45.59
N ASP A 470 17.80 6.40 -44.92
CA ASP A 470 17.53 5.04 -45.38
C ASP A 470 16.59 5.03 -46.60
N ILE A 471 15.53 5.84 -46.59
CA ILE A 471 14.64 6.01 -47.75
C ILE A 471 15.43 6.55 -48.95
N GLN A 472 16.36 7.48 -48.74
CA GLN A 472 17.25 8.01 -49.79
C GLN A 472 18.29 6.98 -50.27
N ALA A 473 18.86 6.17 -49.37
CA ALA A 473 19.78 5.09 -49.72
C ALA A 473 19.06 3.97 -50.51
N ILE A 474 17.85 3.63 -50.10
CA ILE A 474 16.94 2.70 -50.81
C ILE A 474 16.48 3.30 -52.16
N SER A 475 16.43 4.63 -52.29
CA SER A 475 16.10 5.32 -53.55
C SER A 475 17.24 5.29 -54.58
N SER A 476 18.49 5.33 -54.13
CA SER A 476 19.69 5.35 -54.98
C SER A 476 20.21 3.95 -55.31
N SER A 477 19.76 2.93 -54.59
CA SER A 477 20.04 1.53 -54.86
C SER A 477 19.06 0.95 -55.89
N ASN A 478 19.58 0.34 -56.97
CA ASN A 478 18.82 -0.51 -57.91
C ASN A 478 18.13 -1.72 -57.24
N ALA A 479 18.21 -1.86 -55.91
CA ALA A 479 17.57 -2.91 -55.12
C ALA A 479 16.05 -2.96 -55.31
N LEU A 480 15.33 -1.83 -55.34
CA LEU A 480 13.87 -1.84 -55.52
C LEU A 480 13.42 -2.23 -56.93
N GLN A 481 14.23 -1.94 -57.95
CA GLN A 481 13.98 -2.38 -59.32
C GLN A 481 14.29 -3.88 -59.49
N SER A 482 15.28 -4.39 -58.77
CA SER A 482 15.56 -5.83 -58.64
C SER A 482 14.49 -6.56 -57.83
N LEU A 483 13.91 -5.90 -56.82
CA LEU A 483 12.83 -6.44 -55.98
C LEU A 483 11.50 -6.53 -56.76
N ALA A 484 11.18 -5.51 -57.56
CA ALA A 484 10.05 -5.51 -58.48
C ALA A 484 10.16 -6.55 -59.60
N GLY A 485 11.39 -6.87 -60.03
CA GLY A 485 11.64 -7.90 -61.04
C GLY A 485 11.70 -9.34 -60.50
N SER A 486 11.80 -9.55 -59.18
CA SER A 486 12.02 -10.87 -58.57
C SER A 486 10.96 -11.32 -57.58
N MET A 487 10.04 -10.45 -57.15
CA MET A 487 8.98 -10.85 -56.22
C MET A 487 7.77 -11.38 -56.96
N ASN A 488 7.66 -12.71 -57.02
CA ASN A 488 6.36 -13.37 -57.07
C ASN A 488 5.72 -13.15 -55.67
N LEU A 489 5.08 -12.00 -55.48
CA LEU A 489 4.55 -11.53 -54.20
C LEU A 489 3.50 -12.52 -53.68
N ASN A 490 3.83 -13.23 -52.61
CA ASN A 490 2.88 -14.09 -51.90
C ASN A 490 2.12 -13.22 -50.86
N PRO A 491 0.80 -13.03 -51.00
CA PRO A 491 0.02 -12.17 -50.12
C PRO A 491 0.01 -12.64 -48.66
N GLU A 492 0.08 -13.95 -48.41
CA GLU A 492 0.10 -14.50 -47.05
C GLU A 492 1.36 -14.08 -46.26
N LYS A 493 2.55 -14.06 -46.90
CA LYS A 493 3.80 -13.67 -46.23
C LYS A 493 3.88 -12.17 -45.92
N ILE A 494 3.28 -11.35 -46.75
CA ILE A 494 3.17 -9.89 -46.50
C ILE A 494 2.23 -9.66 -45.32
N ALA A 495 1.14 -10.42 -45.26
CA ALA A 495 0.20 -10.33 -44.15
C ALA A 495 0.81 -10.77 -42.81
N GLU A 496 1.64 -11.82 -42.82
CA GLU A 496 2.36 -12.30 -41.65
C GLU A 496 3.35 -11.24 -41.11
N PHE A 497 4.08 -10.54 -41.99
CA PHE A 497 5.02 -9.47 -41.60
C PHE A 497 4.31 -8.22 -41.06
N MET A 498 3.15 -7.86 -41.62
CA MET A 498 2.38 -6.69 -41.18
C MET A 498 1.56 -6.95 -39.91
N ALA A 499 1.17 -8.20 -39.61
CA ALA A 499 0.36 -8.54 -38.45
C ALA A 499 1.13 -8.57 -37.11
N ALA A 500 2.47 -8.70 -37.13
CA ALA A 500 3.29 -8.64 -35.93
C ALA A 500 4.74 -8.24 -36.28
N PRO A 501 5.07 -6.93 -36.37
CA PRO A 501 6.42 -6.48 -36.73
C PRO A 501 7.49 -6.80 -35.67
N THR A 502 7.08 -7.23 -34.47
CA THR A 502 7.98 -7.61 -33.38
C THR A 502 7.69 -9.03 -32.92
N SER A 503 8.71 -9.90 -32.97
CA SER A 503 8.65 -11.22 -32.34
C SER A 503 9.09 -11.10 -30.88
N ILE A 504 8.16 -11.33 -29.95
CA ILE A 504 8.54 -11.50 -28.54
C ILE A 504 9.13 -12.90 -28.42
N THR A 505 10.46 -12.99 -28.34
CA THR A 505 11.14 -14.24 -28.01
C THR A 505 11.06 -14.44 -26.49
N THR A 506 10.06 -15.20 -26.03
CA THR A 506 9.90 -15.53 -24.60
C THR A 506 11.00 -16.51 -24.17
N GLN A 507 11.91 -16.04 -23.32
CA GLN A 507 12.90 -16.89 -22.64
C GLN A 507 12.45 -17.14 -21.21
N THR A 508 12.06 -18.39 -20.89
CA THR A 508 11.65 -18.77 -19.54
C THR A 508 12.86 -19.06 -18.65
N VAL A 509 13.07 -18.28 -17.60
CA VAL A 509 14.27 -18.37 -16.73
C VAL A 509 14.24 -19.60 -15.81
N PHE A 510 13.07 -19.94 -15.24
CA PHE A 510 12.86 -21.13 -14.39
C PHE A 510 11.55 -21.82 -14.79
N PRO A 511 11.56 -22.66 -15.84
CA PRO A 511 10.34 -23.26 -16.36
C PRO A 511 9.76 -24.27 -15.36
N VAL A 512 8.48 -24.13 -15.04
CA VAL A 512 7.69 -25.11 -14.28
C VAL A 512 6.56 -25.60 -15.17
N ALA A 513 6.55 -26.90 -15.45
CA ALA A 513 5.73 -27.48 -16.52
C ALA A 513 4.23 -27.49 -16.23
N THR A 514 3.82 -27.58 -14.96
CA THR A 514 2.40 -27.70 -14.59
C THR A 514 2.03 -26.73 -13.47
N TYR A 515 0.77 -26.27 -13.47
CA TYR A 515 0.26 -25.40 -12.42
C TYR A 515 0.24 -26.11 -11.05
N GLY A 516 -0.06 -27.41 -11.05
CA GLY A 516 0.02 -28.24 -9.84
C GLY A 516 1.43 -28.27 -9.24
N SER A 517 2.47 -28.37 -10.07
CA SER A 517 3.86 -28.32 -9.59
C SER A 517 4.21 -26.94 -9.02
N ALA A 518 3.74 -25.87 -9.63
CA ALA A 518 3.96 -24.50 -9.14
C ALA A 518 3.26 -24.25 -7.79
N MET A 519 2.10 -24.87 -7.56
CA MET A 519 1.33 -24.74 -6.31
C MET A 519 1.72 -25.76 -5.23
N ALA A 520 2.46 -26.82 -5.57
CA ALA A 520 2.88 -27.85 -4.61
C ALA A 520 3.58 -27.27 -3.37
N PRO A 521 4.57 -26.34 -3.46
CA PRO A 521 5.18 -25.71 -2.30
C PRO A 521 4.18 -25.16 -1.26
N LEU A 522 3.08 -24.54 -1.72
CA LEU A 522 2.04 -24.01 -0.84
C LEU A 522 1.25 -25.13 -0.15
N PHE A 523 0.74 -26.09 -0.92
CA PHE A 523 -0.09 -27.16 -0.38
C PHE A 523 0.69 -28.11 0.54
N THR A 524 1.95 -28.41 0.20
CA THR A 524 2.86 -29.18 1.05
C THR A 524 3.10 -28.45 2.37
N ASN A 525 3.45 -27.16 2.37
CA ASN A 525 3.64 -26.39 3.62
C ASN A 525 2.36 -26.38 4.49
N LEU A 526 1.19 -26.18 3.88
CA LEU A 526 -0.07 -26.18 4.60
C LEU A 526 -0.39 -27.54 5.23
N SER A 527 -0.16 -28.61 4.48
CA SER A 527 -0.28 -29.98 4.96
C SER A 527 0.65 -30.26 6.15
N LEU A 528 1.93 -29.86 6.09
CA LEU A 528 2.89 -30.07 7.17
C LEU A 528 2.48 -29.33 8.46
N TRP A 529 1.96 -28.11 8.35
CA TRP A 529 1.48 -27.37 9.52
C TRP A 529 0.26 -28.03 10.15
N ILE A 530 -0.71 -28.45 9.34
CA ILE A 530 -1.90 -29.18 9.79
C ILE A 530 -1.48 -30.49 10.47
N GLY A 531 -0.52 -31.21 9.90
CA GLY A 531 0.04 -32.44 10.46
C GLY A 531 0.67 -32.21 11.83
N ALA A 532 1.56 -31.23 11.96
CA ALA A 532 2.20 -30.88 13.21
C ALA A 532 1.18 -30.39 14.27
N PHE A 533 0.15 -29.66 13.86
CA PHE A 533 -0.94 -29.23 14.74
C PHE A 533 -1.78 -30.40 15.26
N ALA A 534 -2.11 -31.36 14.39
CA ALA A 534 -2.84 -32.57 14.78
C ALA A 534 -2.08 -33.39 15.83
N LEU A 535 -0.74 -33.48 15.73
CA LEU A 535 0.08 -34.16 16.74
C LEU A 535 -0.09 -33.55 18.13
N VAL A 536 -0.14 -32.23 18.22
CA VAL A 536 -0.23 -31.48 19.48
C VAL A 536 -1.66 -31.48 20.08
N ILE A 537 -2.66 -31.77 19.26
CA ILE A 537 -4.05 -31.95 19.73
C ILE A 537 -4.27 -33.37 20.25
N ILE A 538 -3.82 -34.38 19.49
CA ILE A 538 -4.16 -35.79 19.74
C ILE A 538 -3.22 -36.42 20.77
N LEU A 539 -1.92 -36.12 20.70
CA LEU A 539 -0.94 -36.70 21.63
C LEU A 539 -0.80 -35.86 22.89
N LYS A 540 -0.64 -36.54 24.03
CA LYS A 540 -0.39 -35.91 25.33
C LYS A 540 0.93 -35.13 25.29
N LEU A 541 0.89 -33.89 25.80
CA LEU A 541 2.06 -33.00 25.78
C LEU A 541 2.94 -33.17 27.01
N GLU A 542 2.38 -33.61 28.14
CA GLU A 542 3.16 -33.87 29.35
C GLU A 542 3.85 -35.24 29.32
N VAL A 543 5.02 -35.33 29.96
CA VAL A 543 5.82 -36.55 30.04
C VAL A 543 5.54 -37.26 31.36
N ASP A 544 5.06 -38.50 31.26
CA ASP A 544 4.89 -39.40 32.39
C ASP A 544 6.27 -39.85 32.91
N GLU A 545 6.48 -39.83 34.22
CA GLU A 545 7.74 -40.22 34.88
C GLU A 545 7.77 -41.71 35.27
N GLU A 546 6.66 -42.42 35.12
CA GLU A 546 6.51 -43.83 35.52
C GLU A 546 7.53 -44.74 34.82
N GLY A 547 8.41 -45.38 35.59
CA GLY A 547 9.44 -46.29 35.08
C GLY A 547 10.66 -45.62 34.42
N VAL A 548 10.79 -44.28 34.46
CA VAL A 548 11.94 -43.54 33.87
C VAL A 548 12.76 -42.78 34.92
N GLY A 549 12.15 -42.39 36.05
CA GLY A 549 12.76 -41.60 37.11
C GLY A 549 12.52 -40.09 36.95
N SER A 550 12.98 -39.28 37.92
CA SER A 550 12.77 -37.83 37.91
C SER A 550 13.48 -37.15 36.75
N MET A 551 12.77 -36.31 35.99
CA MET A 551 13.33 -35.58 34.83
C MET A 551 13.24 -34.06 35.04
N THR A 552 14.24 -33.32 34.57
CA THR A 552 14.20 -31.85 34.57
C THR A 552 13.16 -31.34 33.57
N SER A 553 12.67 -30.10 33.75
CA SER A 553 11.70 -29.50 32.82
C SER A 553 12.20 -29.45 31.37
N ALA A 554 13.50 -29.17 31.18
CA ALA A 554 14.13 -29.18 29.87
C ALA A 554 14.21 -30.60 29.28
N GLN A 555 14.52 -31.61 30.10
CA GLN A 555 14.53 -33.01 29.67
C GLN A 555 13.13 -33.50 29.27
N LYS A 556 12.08 -33.11 30.02
CA LYS A 556 10.68 -33.42 29.65
C LYS A 556 10.28 -32.76 28.35
N TYR A 557 10.59 -31.46 28.20
CA TYR A 557 10.31 -30.71 26.97
C TYR A 557 10.96 -31.37 25.76
N MET A 558 12.25 -31.68 25.86
CA MET A 558 13.02 -32.33 24.80
C MET A 558 12.51 -33.75 24.51
N SER A 559 12.19 -34.54 25.54
CA SER A 559 11.68 -35.91 25.36
C SER A 559 10.39 -35.96 24.56
N ARG A 560 9.44 -35.07 24.86
CA ARG A 560 8.18 -35.06 24.12
C ARG A 560 8.36 -34.45 22.74
N TRP A 561 9.16 -33.38 22.60
CA TRP A 561 9.48 -32.82 21.29
C TRP A 561 10.10 -33.88 20.36
N MET A 562 11.05 -34.69 20.84
CA MET A 562 11.66 -35.76 20.06
C MET A 562 10.65 -36.83 19.59
N LEU A 563 9.66 -37.18 20.44
CA LEU A 563 8.60 -38.11 20.04
C LEU A 563 7.74 -37.50 18.92
N LEU A 564 7.30 -36.24 19.09
CA LEU A 564 6.50 -35.56 18.08
C LEU A 564 7.30 -35.33 16.79
N ALA A 565 8.60 -35.05 16.91
CA ALA A 565 9.52 -34.88 15.78
C ALA A 565 9.60 -36.14 14.94
N LEU A 566 9.61 -37.33 15.54
CA LEU A 566 9.57 -38.61 14.82
C LEU A 566 8.32 -38.70 13.94
N PHE A 567 7.15 -38.33 14.47
CA PHE A 567 5.91 -38.33 13.70
C PHE A 567 5.87 -37.22 12.64
N ALA A 568 6.37 -36.03 12.95
CA ALA A 568 6.45 -34.92 12.01
C ALA A 568 7.40 -35.22 10.84
N ILE A 569 8.50 -35.94 11.08
CA ILE A 569 9.36 -36.48 10.01
C ILE A 569 8.59 -37.50 9.19
N GLY A 570 7.88 -38.43 9.83
CA GLY A 570 7.04 -39.41 9.13
C GLY A 570 5.99 -38.76 8.23
N GLN A 571 5.24 -37.77 8.74
CA GLN A 571 4.29 -36.97 7.97
C GLN A 571 4.97 -36.28 6.79
N ALA A 572 6.14 -35.65 7.01
CA ALA A 572 6.87 -34.97 5.96
C ALA A 572 7.32 -35.91 4.84
N LEU A 573 7.79 -37.10 5.20
CA LEU A 573 8.15 -38.14 4.23
C LEU A 573 6.93 -38.61 3.44
N VAL A 574 5.81 -38.90 4.12
CA VAL A 574 4.58 -39.33 3.43
C VAL A 574 4.13 -38.25 2.43
N VAL A 575 3.97 -37.01 2.89
CA VAL A 575 3.51 -35.89 2.05
C VAL A 575 4.44 -35.71 0.84
N SER A 576 5.73 -35.50 1.08
CA SER A 576 6.69 -35.17 0.01
C SER A 576 6.96 -36.33 -0.95
N ILE A 577 6.98 -37.58 -0.49
CA ILE A 577 7.11 -38.75 -1.38
C ILE A 577 5.84 -38.88 -2.22
N GLY A 578 4.66 -38.68 -1.64
CA GLY A 578 3.42 -38.68 -2.40
C GLY A 578 3.35 -37.58 -3.46
N ASP A 579 3.82 -36.37 -3.14
CA ASP A 579 3.94 -35.27 -4.10
C ASP A 579 4.84 -35.67 -5.30
N LEU A 580 5.94 -36.36 -5.03
CA LEU A 580 6.83 -36.91 -6.08
C LEU A 580 6.16 -38.04 -6.89
N ILE A 581 5.32 -38.87 -6.27
CA ILE A 581 4.56 -39.93 -6.96
C ILE A 581 3.50 -39.33 -7.89
N ILE A 582 2.83 -38.26 -7.46
CA ILE A 582 1.87 -37.50 -8.29
C ILE A 582 2.57 -36.88 -9.51
N GLY A 583 3.89 -36.69 -9.43
CA GLY A 583 4.72 -36.20 -10.53
C GLY A 583 5.11 -34.75 -10.40
N VAL A 584 5.00 -34.15 -9.20
CA VAL A 584 5.42 -32.76 -8.95
C VAL A 584 6.85 -32.55 -9.46
N GLN A 585 7.03 -31.55 -10.31
CA GLN A 585 8.34 -31.21 -10.86
C GLN A 585 9.31 -30.85 -9.74
N THR A 586 10.50 -31.42 -9.78
CA THR A 586 11.60 -31.02 -8.89
C THR A 586 12.93 -31.07 -9.61
N VAL A 587 13.74 -30.02 -9.45
CA VAL A 587 15.14 -30.02 -9.90
C VAL A 587 15.99 -30.94 -9.02
N SER A 588 15.68 -31.03 -7.72
CA SER A 588 16.32 -31.97 -6.81
C SER A 588 15.30 -32.62 -5.86
N LYS A 589 15.00 -33.89 -6.12
CA LYS A 589 14.10 -34.71 -5.28
C LYS A 589 14.55 -34.78 -3.83
N LEU A 590 15.86 -34.92 -3.60
CA LEU A 590 16.44 -34.96 -2.25
C LEU A 590 16.31 -33.63 -1.53
N ALA A 591 16.54 -32.50 -2.22
CA ALA A 591 16.36 -31.20 -1.61
C ALA A 591 14.88 -30.92 -1.29
N PHE A 592 13.95 -31.34 -2.16
CA PHE A 592 12.51 -31.21 -1.91
C PHE A 592 12.08 -31.97 -0.65
N VAL A 593 12.41 -33.26 -0.55
CA VAL A 593 12.09 -34.09 0.63
C VAL A 593 12.81 -33.57 1.88
N GLY A 594 14.09 -33.22 1.77
CA GLY A 594 14.87 -32.65 2.88
C GLY A 594 14.28 -31.33 3.38
N THR A 595 13.83 -30.47 2.48
CA THR A 595 13.15 -29.21 2.82
C THR A 595 11.83 -29.48 3.54
N ALA A 596 11.01 -30.43 3.05
CA ALA A 596 9.77 -30.81 3.72
C ALA A 596 10.00 -31.30 5.15
N VAL A 597 11.02 -32.11 5.38
CA VAL A 597 11.38 -32.58 6.72
C VAL A 597 11.81 -31.42 7.63
N LEU A 598 12.69 -30.53 7.14
CA LEU A 598 13.16 -29.37 7.90
C LEU A 598 12.00 -28.43 8.26
N VAL A 599 11.16 -28.10 7.28
CA VAL A 599 9.97 -27.25 7.45
C VAL A 599 9.00 -27.87 8.46
N SER A 600 8.73 -29.18 8.37
CA SER A 600 7.87 -29.90 9.31
C SER A 600 8.39 -29.79 10.76
N LEU A 601 9.70 -29.93 10.97
CA LEU A 601 10.32 -29.77 12.29
C LEU A 601 10.26 -28.33 12.80
N VAL A 602 10.37 -27.33 11.91
CA VAL A 602 10.22 -25.91 12.27
C VAL A 602 8.79 -25.63 12.73
N PHE A 603 7.80 -26.05 11.93
CA PHE A 603 6.39 -25.89 12.26
C PHE A 603 6.04 -26.60 13.57
N LEU A 604 6.49 -27.84 13.74
CA LEU A 604 6.34 -28.56 15.01
C LEU A 604 6.94 -27.77 16.17
N SER A 605 8.14 -27.21 16.03
CA SER A 605 8.81 -26.48 17.11
C SER A 605 8.02 -25.24 17.53
N VAL A 606 7.51 -24.47 16.56
CA VAL A 606 6.67 -23.29 16.82
C VAL A 606 5.33 -23.69 17.47
N ILE A 607 4.62 -24.66 16.90
CA ILE A 607 3.32 -25.12 17.40
C ILE A 607 3.46 -25.73 18.80
N TYR A 608 4.48 -26.56 19.00
CA TYR A 608 4.74 -27.21 20.29
C TYR A 608 5.13 -26.19 21.37
N MET A 609 5.93 -25.17 21.03
CA MET A 609 6.23 -24.07 21.95
C MET A 609 4.96 -23.33 22.37
N LEU A 610 4.09 -22.95 21.43
CA LEU A 610 2.84 -22.26 21.74
C LEU A 610 1.91 -23.12 22.60
N ALA A 611 1.72 -24.38 22.22
CA ALA A 611 0.83 -25.29 22.93
C ALA A 611 1.34 -25.71 24.30
N THR A 612 2.65 -25.82 24.52
CA THR A 612 3.17 -26.15 25.85
C THR A 612 3.19 -24.94 26.79
N CYS A 613 3.52 -23.76 26.27
CA CYS A 613 3.53 -22.51 27.05
C CYS A 613 2.11 -22.05 27.43
N PHE A 614 1.14 -22.14 26.52
CA PHE A 614 -0.20 -21.57 26.69
C PHE A 614 -1.35 -22.59 26.66
N GLN A 615 -1.06 -23.90 26.54
CA GLN A 615 -2.06 -24.98 26.52
C GLN A 615 -3.17 -24.72 25.48
N HIS A 616 -4.44 -24.72 25.90
CA HIS A 616 -5.59 -24.50 25.02
C HIS A 616 -5.56 -23.14 24.30
N ILE A 617 -5.07 -22.08 24.96
CA ILE A 617 -4.92 -20.76 24.35
C ILE A 617 -3.87 -20.81 23.23
N GLY A 618 -2.77 -21.51 23.47
CA GLY A 618 -1.70 -21.70 22.48
C GLY A 618 -2.18 -22.44 21.24
N LYS A 619 -2.98 -23.49 21.42
CA LYS A 619 -3.61 -24.22 20.31
C LYS A 619 -4.51 -23.29 19.47
N GLY A 620 -5.28 -22.40 20.11
CA GLY A 620 -6.06 -21.38 19.41
C GLY A 620 -5.20 -20.39 18.61
N LEU A 621 -4.08 -19.93 19.18
CA LEU A 621 -3.13 -19.06 18.49
C LEU A 621 -2.53 -19.72 17.24
N CYS A 622 -2.24 -21.03 17.27
CA CYS A 622 -1.76 -21.76 16.08
C CYS A 622 -2.77 -21.70 14.92
N VAL A 623 -4.08 -21.75 15.22
CA VAL A 623 -5.14 -21.62 14.20
C VAL A 623 -5.19 -20.20 13.64
N ILE A 624 -5.09 -19.19 14.50
CA ILE A 624 -5.06 -17.78 14.04
C ILE A 624 -3.85 -17.53 13.14
N ILE A 625 -2.67 -18.04 13.53
CA ILE A 625 -1.44 -17.89 12.76
C ILE A 625 -1.58 -18.53 11.38
N VAL A 626 -2.11 -19.76 11.26
CA VAL A 626 -2.27 -20.39 9.94
C VAL A 626 -3.23 -19.63 9.03
N VAL A 627 -4.33 -19.10 9.57
CA VAL A 627 -5.28 -18.28 8.81
C VAL A 627 -4.63 -17.01 8.27
N LEU A 628 -3.76 -16.37 9.05
CA LEU A 628 -3.01 -15.18 8.62
C LEU A 628 -1.90 -15.51 7.60
N GLN A 629 -1.29 -16.70 7.70
CA GLN A 629 -0.22 -17.12 6.80
C GLN A 629 -0.70 -17.44 5.37
N ILE A 630 -1.93 -17.94 5.19
CA ILE A 630 -2.44 -18.32 3.85
C ILE A 630 -2.36 -17.14 2.84
N PRO A 631 -2.92 -15.96 3.13
CA PRO A 631 -2.73 -14.77 2.29
C PRO A 631 -1.39 -14.07 2.54
N GLY A 632 -0.85 -14.17 3.77
CA GLY A 632 0.31 -13.39 4.21
C GLY A 632 1.68 -13.96 3.85
N ALA A 633 1.77 -15.17 3.31
CA ALA A 633 3.05 -15.84 3.00
C ALA A 633 3.41 -15.90 1.52
N ALA A 634 2.70 -15.13 0.68
CA ALA A 634 2.95 -15.05 -0.77
C ALA A 634 2.88 -16.39 -1.53
N GLY A 635 2.03 -17.30 -1.06
CA GLY A 635 1.85 -18.62 -1.65
C GLY A 635 1.08 -18.61 -2.97
N LEU A 636 -0.07 -17.92 -2.97
CA LEU A 636 -0.97 -17.81 -4.12
C LEU A 636 -0.71 -16.55 -4.96
N TYR A 637 -0.52 -15.42 -4.29
CA TYR A 637 -0.31 -14.12 -4.91
C TYR A 637 1.06 -13.55 -4.50
N PRO A 638 1.71 -12.75 -5.37
CA PRO A 638 2.84 -11.94 -4.97
C PRO A 638 2.51 -11.09 -3.75
N ILE A 639 3.47 -10.93 -2.83
CA ILE A 639 3.22 -10.21 -1.57
C ILE A 639 2.88 -8.74 -1.81
N GLU A 640 3.38 -8.17 -2.90
CA GLU A 640 3.17 -6.80 -3.35
C GLU A 640 1.69 -6.51 -3.65
N MET A 641 0.92 -7.54 -4.06
CA MET A 641 -0.51 -7.43 -4.32
C MET A 641 -1.36 -7.44 -3.04
N MET A 642 -0.77 -7.78 -1.90
CA MET A 642 -1.50 -7.88 -0.63
C MET A 642 -1.59 -6.53 0.10
N PRO A 643 -2.66 -6.30 0.89
CA PRO A 643 -2.75 -5.12 1.75
C PRO A 643 -1.52 -4.93 2.66
N SER A 644 -1.26 -3.67 3.05
CA SER A 644 -0.09 -3.30 3.89
C SER A 644 0.04 -4.12 5.17
N PHE A 645 -1.08 -4.48 5.80
CA PHE A 645 -1.12 -5.35 6.98
C PHE A 645 -0.43 -6.71 6.74
N PHE A 646 -0.74 -7.39 5.64
CA PHE A 646 -0.13 -8.68 5.31
C PHE A 646 1.33 -8.52 4.89
N ARG A 647 1.67 -7.45 4.16
CA ARG A 647 3.05 -7.12 3.79
C ARG A 647 3.94 -6.89 5.01
N PHE A 648 3.40 -6.25 6.05
CA PHE A 648 4.11 -6.03 7.31
C PHE A 648 4.37 -7.34 8.08
N LEU A 649 3.40 -8.25 8.12
CA LEU A 649 3.53 -9.52 8.85
C LEU A 649 4.31 -10.60 8.07
N HIS A 650 4.37 -10.52 6.75
CA HIS A 650 4.99 -11.49 5.85
C HIS A 650 6.40 -11.98 6.28
N PRO A 651 7.34 -11.12 6.75
CA PRO A 651 8.66 -11.57 7.20
C PRO A 651 8.64 -12.39 8.50
N LEU A 652 7.56 -12.33 9.28
CA LEU A 652 7.43 -13.07 10.55
C LEU A 652 6.87 -14.48 10.36
N PHE A 653 6.39 -14.80 9.15
CA PHE A 653 5.70 -16.05 8.89
C PHE A 653 6.67 -17.14 8.41
N PRO A 654 6.76 -18.28 9.12
CA PRO A 654 7.60 -19.38 8.66
C PRO A 654 7.10 -20.01 7.34
N PHE A 655 5.82 -19.89 6.98
CA PHE A 655 5.31 -20.31 5.66
C PHE A 655 6.05 -19.64 4.50
N THR A 656 6.37 -18.35 4.62
CA THR A 656 7.05 -17.58 3.57
C THR A 656 8.35 -18.27 3.17
N TYR A 657 9.16 -18.61 4.16
CA TYR A 657 10.47 -19.22 3.94
C TYR A 657 10.36 -20.70 3.58
N GLY A 658 9.38 -21.42 4.12
CA GLY A 658 9.12 -22.82 3.75
C GLY A 658 8.65 -22.98 2.30
N ILE A 659 7.79 -22.08 1.82
CA ILE A 659 7.34 -22.03 0.42
C ILE A 659 8.52 -21.66 -0.49
N ASN A 660 9.29 -20.63 -0.14
CA ASN A 660 10.42 -20.20 -0.95
C ASN A 660 11.52 -21.27 -1.06
N ALA A 661 11.85 -21.96 0.03
CA ALA A 661 12.81 -23.07 -0.01
C ALA A 661 12.32 -24.23 -0.91
N MET A 662 11.03 -24.56 -0.85
CA MET A 662 10.44 -25.59 -1.73
C MET A 662 10.37 -25.13 -3.19
N ARG A 663 10.09 -23.84 -3.47
CA ARG A 663 10.12 -23.28 -4.83
C ARG A 663 11.49 -23.42 -5.47
N GLU A 664 12.57 -23.21 -4.73
CA GLU A 664 13.94 -23.44 -5.23
C GLU A 664 14.17 -24.92 -5.59
N ALA A 665 13.64 -25.85 -4.79
CA ALA A 665 13.72 -27.28 -5.09
C ALA A 665 12.87 -27.71 -6.30
N VAL A 666 11.78 -26.98 -6.59
CA VAL A 666 10.85 -27.22 -7.71
C VAL A 666 11.33 -26.58 -9.02
N GLY A 667 11.61 -25.29 -9.00
CA GLY A 667 11.90 -24.47 -10.18
C GLY A 667 13.39 -24.25 -10.46
N GLY A 668 14.27 -24.45 -9.49
CA GLY A 668 15.71 -24.26 -9.63
C GLY A 668 16.32 -23.38 -8.54
N PHE A 669 17.60 -23.60 -8.25
CA PHE A 669 18.33 -22.88 -7.20
C PHE A 669 18.94 -21.58 -7.74
N TYR A 670 18.78 -20.48 -7.02
CA TYR A 670 19.38 -19.19 -7.36
C TYR A 670 20.22 -18.60 -6.22
N GLY A 671 21.53 -18.49 -6.45
CA GLY A 671 22.49 -17.88 -5.52
C GLY A 671 22.40 -18.46 -4.11
N HIS A 672 22.06 -17.62 -3.13
CA HIS A 672 21.89 -18.01 -1.73
C HIS A 672 20.42 -18.00 -1.26
N ALA A 673 19.44 -17.93 -2.17
CA ALA A 673 18.02 -17.82 -1.82
C ALA A 673 17.54 -19.00 -0.96
N TYR A 674 17.83 -20.24 -1.39
CA TYR A 674 17.55 -21.45 -0.61
C TYR A 674 18.19 -21.42 0.79
N LEU A 675 19.49 -21.12 0.88
CA LEU A 675 20.20 -21.07 2.17
C LEU A 675 19.67 -19.99 3.10
N ARG A 676 19.30 -18.81 2.57
CA ARG A 676 18.67 -17.75 3.35
C ARG A 676 17.33 -18.19 3.91
N ALA A 677 16.49 -18.86 3.11
CA ALA A 677 15.21 -19.37 3.56
C ALA A 677 15.37 -20.41 4.68
N ILE A 678 16.29 -21.37 4.52
CA ILE A 678 16.60 -22.36 5.55
C ILE A 678 17.18 -21.72 6.82
N ALA A 679 18.07 -20.72 6.68
CA ALA A 679 18.66 -20.02 7.82
C ALA A 679 17.61 -19.27 8.65
N VAL A 680 16.66 -18.57 8.00
CA VAL A 680 15.58 -17.87 8.70
C VAL A 680 14.63 -18.86 9.39
N LEU A 681 14.33 -20.00 8.76
CA LEU A 681 13.59 -21.09 9.43
C LEU A 681 14.35 -21.62 10.67
N GLY A 682 15.67 -21.72 10.60
CA GLY A 682 16.53 -22.05 11.74
C GLY A 682 16.39 -21.04 12.89
N ILE A 683 16.32 -19.74 12.60
CA ILE A 683 16.06 -18.70 13.60
C ILE A 683 14.71 -18.91 14.29
N HIS A 684 13.67 -19.29 13.56
CA HIS A 684 12.35 -19.59 14.15
C HIS A 684 12.42 -20.75 15.16
N VAL A 685 13.20 -21.79 14.85
CA VAL A 685 13.44 -22.91 15.78
C VAL A 685 14.16 -22.40 17.04
N LEU A 686 15.23 -21.61 16.89
CA LEU A 686 15.95 -21.05 18.04
C LEU A 686 15.04 -20.23 18.95
N ILE A 687 14.20 -19.35 18.36
CA ILE A 687 13.21 -18.56 19.11
C ILE A 687 12.20 -19.47 19.81
N ALA A 688 11.68 -20.48 19.12
CA ALA A 688 10.70 -21.42 19.69
C ALA A 688 11.29 -22.21 20.87
N PHE A 689 12.53 -22.68 20.79
CA PHE A 689 13.18 -23.37 21.90
C PHE A 689 13.52 -22.41 23.05
N ALA A 690 14.00 -21.20 22.76
CA ALA A 690 14.29 -20.20 23.78
C ALA A 690 13.02 -19.84 24.57
N LEU A 691 11.93 -19.53 23.88
CA LEU A 691 10.65 -19.20 24.51
C LEU A 691 10.04 -20.43 25.23
N GLY A 692 10.05 -21.61 24.59
CA GLY A 692 9.51 -22.85 25.16
C GLY A 692 10.19 -23.27 26.46
N LEU A 693 11.50 -23.03 26.59
CA LEU A 693 12.26 -23.37 27.80
C LEU A 693 12.21 -22.26 28.87
N LEU A 694 12.27 -20.98 28.46
CA LEU A 694 12.32 -19.84 29.39
C LEU A 694 10.95 -19.45 29.93
N VAL A 695 9.92 -19.45 29.09
CA VAL A 695 8.59 -18.90 29.43
C VAL A 695 7.74 -19.94 30.18
N ARG A 696 7.89 -21.22 29.84
CA ARG A 696 7.07 -22.31 30.41
C ARG A 696 7.02 -22.31 31.96
N PRO A 697 8.13 -22.15 32.71
CA PRO A 697 8.09 -22.10 34.18
C PRO A 697 7.22 -20.97 34.75
N PHE A 698 7.14 -19.83 34.06
CA PHE A 698 6.36 -18.67 34.51
C PHE A 698 4.86 -18.85 34.28
N LEU A 699 4.48 -19.63 33.27
CA LEU A 699 3.08 -19.84 32.88
C LEU A 699 2.44 -21.09 33.51
N VAL A 700 3.17 -21.92 34.25
CA VAL A 700 2.63 -23.14 34.89
C VAL A 700 1.40 -22.84 35.76
N ASN A 701 1.47 -21.79 36.57
CA ASN A 701 0.35 -21.42 37.44
C ASN A 701 -0.87 -20.92 36.66
N LEU A 702 -0.63 -20.20 35.55
CA LEU A 702 -1.68 -19.74 34.66
C LEU A 702 -2.36 -20.92 33.95
N ASN A 703 -1.57 -21.87 33.44
CA ASN A 703 -2.07 -23.05 32.75
C ASN A 703 -2.86 -23.97 33.70
N ALA A 704 -2.41 -24.13 34.94
CA ALA A 704 -3.13 -24.90 35.97
C ALA A 704 -4.49 -24.29 36.29
N MET A 705 -4.56 -22.95 36.38
CA MET A 705 -5.81 -22.22 36.57
C MET A 705 -6.79 -22.44 35.42
N VAL A 706 -6.35 -22.16 34.19
CA VAL A 706 -7.18 -22.27 32.98
C VAL A 706 -7.67 -23.71 32.80
N SER A 707 -6.81 -24.71 33.02
CA SER A 707 -7.20 -26.12 32.91
C SER A 707 -8.23 -26.53 33.97
N ARG A 708 -8.11 -26.03 35.21
CA ARG A 708 -9.11 -26.26 36.26
C ARG A 708 -10.45 -25.62 35.90
N ASP A 709 -10.44 -24.40 35.40
CA ASP A 709 -11.68 -23.69 35.10
C ASP A 709 -12.36 -24.22 33.82
N LEU A 710 -11.58 -24.67 32.83
CA LEU A 710 -12.12 -25.40 31.67
C LEU A 710 -12.71 -26.75 32.07
N SER A 711 -12.04 -27.53 32.93
CA SER A 711 -12.57 -28.83 33.40
C SER A 711 -13.85 -28.70 34.23
N ARG A 712 -14.02 -27.60 34.97
CA ARG A 712 -15.28 -27.29 35.70
C ARG A 712 -16.49 -27.18 34.77
N SER A 713 -16.31 -26.86 33.49
CA SER A 713 -17.41 -26.80 32.53
C SER A 713 -17.95 -28.19 32.16
N GLY A 714 -17.18 -29.26 32.39
CA GLY A 714 -17.51 -30.62 31.95
C GLY A 714 -17.43 -30.85 30.43
N LEU A 715 -17.17 -29.81 29.63
CA LEU A 715 -17.17 -29.87 28.16
C LEU A 715 -15.76 -30.01 27.55
N PHE A 716 -14.72 -29.58 28.28
CA PHE A 716 -13.35 -29.55 27.75
C PHE A 716 -12.48 -30.64 28.37
N LEU A 717 -11.76 -31.38 27.51
CA LEU A 717 -10.69 -32.30 27.90
C LEU A 717 -9.47 -31.49 28.36
N ALA A 718 -9.31 -31.31 29.68
CA ALA A 718 -8.18 -30.58 30.26
C ALA A 718 -7.13 -31.57 30.83
N GLU A 719 -5.88 -31.42 30.42
CA GLU A 719 -4.77 -32.25 30.92
C GLU A 719 -4.25 -31.69 32.26
N ALA A 720 -4.06 -32.56 33.26
CA ALA A 720 -3.54 -32.14 34.55
C ALA A 720 -2.04 -31.78 34.42
N THR A 721 -1.67 -30.56 34.81
CA THR A 721 -0.27 -30.12 34.76
C THR A 721 0.53 -30.76 35.89
N HIS A 722 1.31 -31.80 35.58
CA HIS A 722 2.20 -32.51 36.52
C HIS A 722 3.60 -31.85 36.59
N LEU A 723 3.68 -30.63 37.14
CA LEU A 723 4.95 -29.99 37.52
C LEU A 723 4.89 -29.65 39.01
N PRO A 724 5.98 -29.80 39.79
CA PRO A 724 5.99 -29.42 41.20
C PRO A 724 5.86 -27.90 41.29
N SER A 725 4.62 -27.40 41.40
CA SER A 725 4.35 -25.98 41.50
C SER A 725 4.91 -25.47 42.83
N SER A 726 5.88 -24.55 42.78
CA SER A 726 6.15 -23.66 43.91
C SER A 726 4.93 -22.75 44.09
N ARG A 727 3.90 -23.25 44.78
CA ARG A 727 2.55 -22.65 44.88
C ARG A 727 2.56 -21.24 45.48
N TYR A 728 3.62 -20.87 46.20
CA TYR A 728 3.81 -19.58 46.88
C TYR A 728 5.16 -18.94 46.47
N ARG A 729 5.33 -17.61 46.54
CA ARG A 729 6.63 -16.91 46.32
C ARG A 729 7.47 -16.83 47.60
N LEU A 730 8.80 -16.79 47.51
CA LEU A 730 9.67 -16.87 48.70
C LEU A 730 9.46 -15.65 49.58
N SER A 731 9.34 -14.48 48.94
CA SER A 731 8.96 -13.22 49.59
C SER A 731 7.62 -13.29 50.32
N GLN A 732 6.65 -14.07 49.83
CA GLN A 732 5.36 -14.23 50.50
C GLN A 732 5.50 -15.10 51.75
N ILE A 733 6.25 -16.20 51.67
CA ILE A 733 6.51 -17.08 52.82
C ILE A 733 7.29 -16.34 53.91
N VAL A 734 8.33 -15.59 53.52
CA VAL A 734 9.13 -14.79 54.46
C VAL A 734 8.31 -13.66 55.06
N ALA A 735 7.48 -12.97 54.28
CA ALA A 735 6.62 -11.90 54.79
C ALA A 735 5.59 -12.42 55.80
N VAL A 736 5.00 -13.60 55.59
CA VAL A 736 4.07 -14.24 56.53
C VAL A 736 4.78 -14.62 57.84
N LEU A 737 6.01 -15.16 57.75
CA LEU A 737 6.80 -15.52 58.93
C LEU A 737 7.35 -14.30 59.71
N ALA A 738 7.53 -13.16 59.04
CA ALA A 738 8.02 -11.94 59.66
C ALA A 738 6.91 -11.16 60.40
N ASP A 739 5.72 -11.06 59.80
CA ASP A 739 4.56 -10.38 60.37
C ASP A 739 3.26 -10.99 59.83
N HIS A 740 2.78 -12.05 60.50
CA HIS A 740 1.59 -12.78 60.10
C HIS A 740 0.35 -11.87 60.05
N ASP A 741 0.13 -11.06 61.09
CA ASP A 741 -1.08 -10.25 61.25
C ASP A 741 -1.08 -9.02 60.34
N GLY A 742 0.06 -8.35 60.16
CA GLY A 742 0.19 -7.25 59.20
C GLY A 742 0.08 -7.73 57.76
N TYR A 743 0.70 -8.87 57.42
CA TYR A 743 0.58 -9.46 56.09
C TYR A 743 -0.87 -9.90 55.80
N SER A 744 -1.52 -10.60 56.73
CA SER A 744 -2.92 -11.04 56.63
C SER A 744 -3.89 -9.87 56.42
N ARG A 745 -3.75 -8.78 57.22
CA ARG A 745 -4.54 -7.55 57.02
C ARG A 745 -4.30 -6.92 55.65
N SER A 746 -3.05 -6.89 55.18
CA SER A 746 -2.70 -6.33 53.87
C SER A 746 -3.31 -7.12 52.70
N VAL A 747 -3.30 -8.46 52.78
CA VAL A 747 -3.83 -9.36 51.75
C VAL A 747 -5.34 -9.28 51.75
N THR A 748 -5.98 -9.36 52.92
CA THR A 748 -7.44 -9.28 53.06
C THR A 748 -8.00 -7.95 52.55
N ARG A 749 -7.31 -6.83 52.85
CA ARG A 749 -7.70 -5.52 52.30
C ARG A 749 -7.61 -5.47 50.78
N ARG A 750 -6.52 -6.00 50.19
CA ARG A 750 -6.34 -6.06 48.73
C ARG A 750 -7.36 -6.98 48.06
N ALA A 751 -7.59 -8.17 48.62
CA ALA A 751 -8.58 -9.14 48.14
C ALA A 751 -10.00 -8.55 48.17
N ARG A 752 -10.41 -7.93 49.28
CA ARG A 752 -11.73 -7.29 49.39
C ARG A 752 -11.91 -6.15 48.37
N ASN A 753 -10.89 -5.32 48.19
CA ASN A 753 -10.93 -4.22 47.22
C ASN A 753 -11.01 -4.75 45.78
N PHE A 754 -10.28 -5.83 45.47
CA PHE A 754 -10.30 -6.48 44.17
C PHE A 754 -11.65 -7.17 43.89
N GLU A 755 -12.16 -8.00 44.81
CA GLU A 755 -13.46 -8.69 44.67
C GLU A 755 -14.64 -7.71 44.51
N ARG A 756 -14.59 -6.52 45.14
CA ARG A 756 -15.58 -5.46 44.91
C ARG A 756 -15.55 -4.90 43.48
N ARG A 757 -14.38 -4.82 42.85
CA ARG A 757 -14.20 -4.27 41.49
C ARG A 757 -14.26 -5.33 40.39
N TYR A 758 -13.93 -6.57 40.71
CA TYR A 758 -13.87 -7.71 39.80
C TYR A 758 -15.12 -7.87 38.93
N PRO A 759 -16.36 -7.92 39.46
CA PRO A 759 -17.55 -8.10 38.62
C PRO A 759 -17.77 -6.93 37.66
N LYS A 760 -17.41 -5.70 38.07
CA LYS A 760 -17.48 -4.52 37.19
C LYS A 760 -16.42 -4.59 36.09
N MET A 761 -15.17 -4.91 36.43
CA MET A 761 -14.07 -5.05 35.46
C MET A 761 -14.34 -6.17 34.46
N ARG A 762 -14.85 -7.32 34.91
CA ARG A 762 -15.21 -8.46 34.04
C ARG A 762 -16.35 -8.10 33.10
N ARG A 763 -17.43 -7.48 33.61
CA ARG A 763 -18.55 -7.03 32.76
C ARG A 763 -18.10 -5.96 31.76
N ALA A 764 -17.29 -4.99 32.18
CA ALA A 764 -16.74 -3.97 31.30
C ALA A 764 -15.88 -4.60 30.19
N ALA A 765 -14.97 -5.52 30.52
CA ALA A 765 -14.15 -6.20 29.53
C ALA A 765 -14.97 -7.03 28.54
N LEU A 766 -16.05 -7.70 28.99
CA LEU A 766 -16.96 -8.43 28.10
C LEU A 766 -17.76 -7.48 27.20
N ILE A 767 -18.30 -6.39 27.75
CA ILE A 767 -19.04 -5.39 26.98
C ILE A 767 -18.13 -4.75 25.93
N VAL A 768 -16.97 -4.23 26.34
CA VAL A 768 -16.00 -3.60 25.43
C VAL A 768 -15.43 -4.62 24.44
N GLY A 769 -15.25 -5.87 24.86
CA GLY A 769 -14.85 -6.99 24.00
C GLY A 769 -15.88 -7.39 22.95
N ILE A 770 -17.13 -6.90 23.03
CA ILE A 770 -18.16 -7.10 22.00
C ILE A 770 -18.42 -5.79 21.24
N VAL A 771 -18.54 -4.68 21.97
CA VAL A 771 -18.92 -3.37 21.41
C VAL A 771 -17.84 -2.83 20.48
N ILE A 772 -16.56 -2.88 20.85
CA ILE A 772 -15.49 -2.36 19.99
C ILE A 772 -15.35 -3.18 18.69
N PRO A 773 -15.31 -4.53 18.75
CA PRO A 773 -15.49 -5.37 17.57
C PRO A 773 -16.67 -5.01 16.68
N ALA A 774 -17.86 -4.83 17.27
CA ALA A 774 -19.05 -4.47 16.52
C ALA A 774 -18.91 -3.08 15.87
N LEU A 775 -18.35 -2.10 16.58
CA LEU A 775 -18.07 -0.77 16.03
C LEU A 775 -17.04 -0.82 14.90
N LEU A 776 -15.94 -1.57 15.06
CA LEU A 776 -14.95 -1.78 14.00
C LEU A 776 -15.57 -2.46 12.79
N ALA A 777 -16.48 -3.42 13.00
CA ALA A 777 -17.22 -4.06 11.91
C ALA A 777 -18.14 -3.05 11.20
N VAL A 778 -18.88 -2.21 11.92
CA VAL A 778 -19.72 -1.16 11.31
C VAL A 778 -18.87 -0.13 10.56
N LEU A 779 -17.76 0.32 11.15
CA LEU A 779 -16.82 1.24 10.51
C LEU A 779 -16.21 0.65 9.24
N SER A 780 -15.94 -0.67 9.22
CA SER A 780 -15.42 -1.36 8.04
C SER A 780 -16.39 -1.35 6.85
N VAL A 781 -17.69 -1.18 7.10
CA VAL A 781 -18.69 -1.00 6.04
C VAL A 781 -18.65 0.41 5.45
N ALA A 782 -18.18 1.41 6.21
CA ALA A 782 -18.13 2.80 5.77
C ALA A 782 -16.86 3.15 4.96
N SER A 783 -15.74 2.43 5.14
CA SER A 783 -14.48 2.68 4.42
C SER A 783 -13.82 1.39 3.89
N VAL A 784 -14.12 1.04 2.63
CA VAL A 784 -13.57 -0.17 1.97
C VAL A 784 -12.04 -0.16 1.92
N ALA A 785 -11.42 1.03 1.78
CA ALA A 785 -9.98 1.20 1.70
C ALA A 785 -9.22 0.85 3.00
N GLU A 786 -9.88 0.89 4.16
CA GLU A 786 -9.24 0.66 5.46
C GLU A 786 -9.59 -0.69 6.09
N VAL A 787 -10.44 -1.49 5.44
CA VAL A 787 -10.92 -2.79 5.97
C VAL A 787 -9.77 -3.68 6.47
N PRO A 788 -8.64 -3.87 5.74
CA PRO A 788 -7.54 -4.72 6.23
C PRO A 788 -6.91 -4.20 7.53
N LEU A 789 -6.80 -2.88 7.69
CA LEU A 789 -6.24 -2.26 8.89
C LEU A 789 -7.23 -2.39 10.06
N LEU A 790 -8.52 -2.17 9.81
CA LEU A 790 -9.59 -2.35 10.79
C LEU A 790 -9.70 -3.81 11.26
N LEU A 791 -9.57 -4.79 10.35
CA LEU A 791 -9.51 -6.21 10.70
C LEU A 791 -8.25 -6.54 11.53
N GLY A 792 -7.10 -5.94 11.18
CA GLY A 792 -5.88 -6.07 11.98
C GLY A 792 -6.05 -5.54 13.40
N LEU A 793 -6.59 -4.33 13.55
CA LEU A 793 -6.94 -3.74 14.84
C LEU A 793 -7.95 -4.57 15.61
N TRP A 794 -8.92 -5.17 14.90
CA TRP A 794 -9.93 -6.02 15.50
C TRP A 794 -9.32 -7.26 16.15
N ILE A 795 -8.41 -7.96 15.46
CA ILE A 795 -7.69 -9.11 16.01
C ILE A 795 -6.83 -8.69 17.21
N ILE A 796 -6.09 -7.59 17.09
CA ILE A 796 -5.27 -7.06 18.19
C ILE A 796 -6.14 -6.75 19.41
N TRP A 797 -7.29 -6.12 19.22
CA TRP A 797 -8.21 -5.79 20.31
C TRP A 797 -8.75 -7.03 21.01
N ILE A 798 -9.14 -8.07 20.26
CA ILE A 798 -9.55 -9.35 20.81
C ILE A 798 -8.42 -9.96 21.66
N LEU A 799 -7.18 -9.96 21.16
CA LEU A 799 -6.03 -10.47 21.91
C LEU A 799 -5.76 -9.66 23.19
N VAL A 800 -5.93 -8.33 23.16
CA VAL A 800 -5.80 -7.45 24.33
C VAL A 800 -6.85 -7.78 25.38
N ILE A 801 -8.13 -7.93 24.99
CA ILE A 801 -9.21 -8.28 25.91
C ILE A 801 -9.01 -9.67 26.50
N ILE A 802 -8.63 -10.66 25.69
CA ILE A 802 -8.31 -12.01 26.17
C ILE A 802 -7.18 -11.94 27.19
N THR A 803 -6.10 -11.23 26.88
CA THR A 803 -4.95 -11.06 27.79
C THR A 803 -5.35 -10.37 29.09
N PHE A 804 -6.20 -9.35 29.01
CA PHE A 804 -6.73 -8.65 30.18
C PHE A 804 -7.58 -9.56 31.06
N LEU A 805 -8.48 -10.35 30.48
CA LEU A 805 -9.32 -11.30 31.22
C LEU A 805 -8.47 -12.39 31.89
N ILE A 806 -7.47 -12.92 31.19
CA ILE A 806 -6.51 -13.87 31.74
C ILE A 806 -5.74 -13.26 32.92
N ALA A 807 -5.25 -12.02 32.78
CA ALA A 807 -4.54 -11.33 33.84
C ALA A 807 -5.45 -11.04 35.06
N LEU A 808 -6.70 -10.66 34.81
CA LEU A 808 -7.71 -10.44 35.85
C LEU A 808 -7.94 -11.70 36.68
N GLU A 809 -8.15 -12.85 36.03
CA GLU A 809 -8.37 -14.12 36.72
C GLU A 809 -7.10 -14.61 37.44
N TYR A 810 -5.93 -14.39 36.83
CA TYR A 810 -4.65 -14.71 37.47
C TYR A 810 -4.41 -13.91 38.76
N ILE A 811 -4.74 -12.61 38.77
CA ILE A 811 -4.65 -11.76 39.97
C ILE A 811 -5.61 -12.27 41.05
N ARG A 812 -6.86 -12.58 40.66
CA ARG A 812 -7.87 -13.12 41.57
C ARG A 812 -7.38 -14.39 42.26
N GLU A 813 -6.89 -15.33 41.47
CA GLU A 813 -6.39 -16.60 42.01
C GLU A 813 -5.11 -16.42 42.83
N SER A 814 -4.25 -15.47 42.46
CA SER A 814 -3.08 -15.11 43.26
C SER A 814 -3.46 -14.57 44.64
N LEU A 815 -4.52 -13.77 44.74
CA LEU A 815 -5.02 -13.26 46.02
C LEU A 815 -5.66 -14.39 46.85
N ALA A 816 -6.45 -15.26 46.22
CA ALA A 816 -7.02 -16.44 46.89
C ALA A 816 -5.92 -17.37 47.45
N ARG A 817 -4.83 -17.58 46.69
CA ARG A 817 -3.65 -18.32 47.18
C ARG A 817 -3.02 -17.63 48.39
N GLN A 818 -2.82 -16.32 48.36
CA GLN A 818 -2.24 -15.58 49.49
C GLN A 818 -3.13 -15.68 50.75
N GLN A 819 -4.45 -15.67 50.60
CA GLN A 819 -5.39 -15.87 51.71
C GLN A 819 -5.29 -17.28 52.33
N LEU A 820 -5.12 -18.31 51.49
CA LEU A 820 -4.85 -19.67 51.97
C LEU A 820 -3.51 -19.77 52.72
N LEU A 821 -2.49 -19.02 52.31
CA LEU A 821 -1.20 -19.00 53.01
C LEU A 821 -1.32 -18.36 54.40
N THR A 822 -2.17 -17.36 54.57
CA THR A 822 -2.43 -16.68 55.85
C THR A 822 -3.39 -17.44 56.77
N SER A 823 -3.98 -18.54 56.28
CA SER A 823 -4.83 -19.43 57.09
C SER A 823 -4.11 -20.72 57.50
N MET A 824 -2.83 -20.86 57.15
CA MET A 824 -2.00 -22.01 57.53
C MET A 824 -1.36 -21.79 58.90
N ASP A 825 -1.20 -22.86 59.66
CA ASP A 825 -0.47 -22.81 60.91
C ASP A 825 1.02 -22.51 60.69
N ASP A 826 1.64 -21.89 61.70
CA ASP A 826 3.02 -21.41 61.64
C ASP A 826 4.03 -22.56 61.37
N SER A 827 3.72 -23.77 61.84
CA SER A 827 4.46 -25.01 61.56
C SER A 827 4.43 -25.39 60.07
N ASP A 828 3.27 -25.25 59.42
CA ASP A 828 3.07 -25.56 58.00
C ASP A 828 3.79 -24.54 57.11
N VAL A 829 3.75 -23.26 57.46
CA VAL A 829 4.48 -22.19 56.72
C VAL A 829 6.00 -22.40 56.83
N ARG A 830 6.51 -22.79 58.00
CA ARG A 830 7.92 -23.17 58.19
C ARG A 830 8.29 -24.41 57.37
N SER A 831 7.39 -25.38 57.25
CA SER A 831 7.61 -26.57 56.41
C SER A 831 7.75 -26.21 54.93
N LEU A 832 6.96 -25.24 54.44
CA LEU A 832 7.04 -24.69 53.08
C LEU A 832 8.37 -23.98 52.86
N LEU A 833 8.84 -23.18 53.83
CA LEU A 833 10.15 -22.52 53.77
C LEU A 833 11.28 -23.56 53.72
N ARG A 834 11.24 -24.60 54.56
CA ARG A 834 12.24 -25.68 54.57
C ARG A 834 12.27 -26.46 53.26
N ARG A 835 11.11 -26.85 52.72
CA ARG A 835 11.02 -27.52 51.40
C ARG A 835 11.61 -26.65 50.29
N ARG A 836 11.41 -25.34 50.36
CA ARG A 836 11.95 -24.42 49.36
C ARG A 836 13.45 -24.18 49.48
N LEU A 837 13.96 -24.04 50.70
CA LEU A 837 15.40 -23.94 50.95
C LEU A 837 16.11 -25.24 50.57
N HIS A 838 15.51 -26.40 50.82
CA HIS A 838 16.01 -27.69 50.34
C HIS A 838 15.96 -27.81 48.82
N GLY A 839 14.89 -27.36 48.17
CA GLY A 839 14.79 -27.33 46.70
C GLY A 839 15.83 -26.42 46.05
N VAL A 840 16.08 -25.24 46.63
CA VAL A 840 17.13 -24.31 46.18
C VAL A 840 18.52 -24.90 46.39
N LYS A 841 18.78 -25.53 47.56
CA LYS A 841 20.05 -26.23 47.83
C LYS A 841 20.26 -27.43 46.89
N ALA A 842 19.21 -28.19 46.57
CA ALA A 842 19.29 -29.31 45.63
C ALA A 842 19.57 -28.84 44.18
N SER A 843 18.92 -27.77 43.73
CA SER A 843 19.21 -27.15 42.42
C SER A 843 20.61 -26.53 42.37
N ALA A 844 21.07 -25.87 43.44
CA ALA A 844 22.42 -25.30 43.53
C ALA A 844 23.50 -26.39 43.57
N ALA A 845 23.26 -27.51 44.28
CA ALA A 845 24.17 -28.65 44.30
C ALA A 845 24.23 -29.38 42.94
N GLN A 846 23.14 -29.41 42.17
CA GLN A 846 23.13 -29.91 40.78
C GLN A 846 23.93 -29.00 39.83
N LEU A 847 23.84 -27.68 39.98
CA LEU A 847 24.65 -26.71 39.24
C LEU A 847 26.14 -26.79 39.62
N GLY A 848 26.46 -27.01 40.90
CA GLY A 848 27.84 -27.21 41.38
C GLY A 848 28.49 -28.50 40.87
N LYS A 849 27.76 -29.62 40.82
CA LYS A 849 28.25 -30.88 40.23
C LYS A 849 28.50 -30.79 38.73
N HIS A 850 27.75 -29.94 38.01
CA HIS A 850 27.98 -29.70 36.58
C HIS A 850 29.22 -28.85 36.29
N ARG A 851 29.66 -28.03 37.27
CA ARG A 851 30.90 -27.24 37.18
C ARG A 851 32.13 -28.09 37.48
N LEU A 852 32.07 -28.95 38.50
CA LEU A 852 33.16 -29.86 38.87
C LEU A 852 33.34 -31.01 37.86
N GLY A 853 32.27 -31.52 37.24
CA GLY A 853 32.38 -32.55 36.20
C GLY A 853 32.89 -32.04 34.84
N ASN A 854 33.09 -30.73 34.68
CA ASN A 854 33.69 -30.12 33.48
C ASN A 854 35.17 -29.77 33.69
N GLU A 855 35.68 -29.78 34.92
CA GLU A 855 37.11 -29.67 35.21
C GLU A 855 37.79 -31.05 35.08
N ASP A 856 37.15 -32.14 35.52
CA ASP A 856 37.70 -33.50 35.38
C ASP A 856 37.79 -34.00 33.90
N ASN A 857 37.01 -33.44 32.97
CA ASN A 857 37.09 -33.80 31.54
C ASN A 857 38.05 -32.91 30.73
N ALA A 858 38.64 -31.87 31.35
CA ALA A 858 39.66 -31.04 30.71
C ALA A 858 41.08 -31.57 30.95
N GLU A 859 41.30 -32.43 31.96
CA GLU A 859 42.61 -33.07 32.21
C GLU A 859 42.79 -34.41 31.47
N GLU A 860 41.73 -35.09 31.03
CA GLU A 860 41.83 -36.38 30.30
C GLU A 860 42.02 -36.25 28.77
N GLY A 861 42.10 -35.03 28.23
CA GLY A 861 42.33 -34.75 26.80
C GLY A 861 43.79 -34.55 26.38
N SER A 862 44.74 -34.68 27.31
CA SER A 862 46.18 -34.47 27.06
C SER A 862 47.00 -35.77 26.99
N GLU A 863 46.38 -36.94 27.13
CA GLU A 863 47.02 -38.24 26.88
C GLU A 863 46.07 -39.16 26.12
N LYS A 864 45.96 -38.96 24.80
CA LYS A 864 45.86 -40.02 23.77
C LYS A 864 45.86 -39.46 22.35
#